data_AF-A0A2N1W6Y2-F1
#
_entry.id   AF-A0A2N1W6Y2-F1
#
_cell.length_a   1.000
_cell.length_b   1.000
_cell.length_c   1.000
_cell.angle_alpha   90.00
_cell.angle_beta   90.00
_cell.angle_gamma   90.00
#
_symmetry.space_group_name_H-M   'P 1'
#
loop_
_entity.id
_entity.type
_entity.pdbx_description
1 polymer ?
#
loop_
_entity_poly.entity_id
_entity_poly.type
_entity_poly.pdbx_seq_one_letter_code
_entity_poly.pdbx_strand_id
1 'polypeptide(L)'
;MSKNKKEKNNFSEEKIVFKNGSGRNYSFLLPGLLKGIHIPQVLPADMLKGIGILFSVFLLIAAMFSFSNRLYNYAFWLFIIPVLILLIFFTPKNLANADKQEKLLNFTVTVGSRLFLILKMAIALCLTLLGQYFLFKGNISFSLLSYAGALVQLGFIFEISNYNNDNAVAERFSETKREFAYGIKEYLLWGGVLFSLLGSLFSAISDNAGLTLIYFILTVFFMSFLYVKKDDVKIPVLGGITKVDWLIAAVLFFLALILRLYNILDVPPGFSKDELNAFSLFEQAKKNVPLPMYIESLGAATLGAVFIGKLGTLFGLDMFTVRFFHAAASSFNVVFIFLLGRELFGRRTGVIAGLILALISQHLIFSSKLESMNLTMLAVTVSFFFYFAALRNANKFFMVVSGIFLGFGIYLYTPGRVAPVILVLYWIILFILNLKVKGKKDFLIFSVIMVFAALIVFAPMLDYVMKNTGTYFKRASSFNILPLLFSKDMGSAVVLWVHQFGILFRLFFSEGCANGVHNFPGRAAFDYLTGFFFLGGLGYMIYYWKSRNNLFVLLWFTVGMGIAIISFGADLYPARIILAIPAVALIAAVGLDKLTSVLQGIKIKKYSAALPVIIILLAFIAVLNMNRFFVIYPQDASVRFMYGASAVEIRKLAEKHKNSNVFCSRYFYDTNRIESQLSMHLDYLKMKYSFIDVSDADLSAYYNAEGKDVLIVTEGVYTFSRDYFLRYYPNAKVYYIYDNIDYLFSGIRFLTDAYGWKNPGVVTSFIKERYFVNNAFDHSVPQVKAVVVYIPNSDILALHGFNVDFKGNKGEKINKKLSANMLAPEAAMTSAVISTLIEIPDYAKYDFYVEGCKSYTAVIDGKSASSAEMLYKGLHILKLEISGIQNLGAVIKWRKNGVRWEEIPVKYFIDSTNISGLMASYYADSRKVYQQLEPLMQYSNYFYSPRMGVNLAKGNAGVVYKGRLLVTKQDKYSIIFENTSGGDVYVDGVKISGLDRDGRIKTSEVVLDYGWHDIEIKTYIGHSNSVNRLLWKRNEESVYRHVLSGNLKP
;
A
#
# COMPACT_ATOMS: atom_id res chain seq x y z
N MET A 1 -81.29 -34.55 19.82
CA MET A 1 -81.53 -35.27 21.10
C MET A 1 -80.42 -34.94 22.08
N SER A 2 -80.85 -34.60 23.31
CA SER A 2 -80.17 -34.47 24.63
C SER A 2 -78.82 -33.76 24.81
N LYS A 3 -78.91 -32.70 25.65
CA LYS A 3 -77.90 -32.04 26.50
C LYS A 3 -77.22 -33.01 27.49
N ASN A 4 -75.94 -32.80 27.87
CA ASN A 4 -75.55 -32.26 29.20
C ASN A 4 -74.02 -32.17 29.45
N LYS A 5 -73.69 -31.23 30.34
CA LYS A 5 -72.39 -30.82 30.91
C LYS A 5 -71.57 -31.95 31.60
N LYS A 6 -70.23 -31.89 31.56
CA LYS A 6 -69.32 -31.43 32.65
C LYS A 6 -67.83 -31.82 32.39
N GLU A 7 -66.96 -30.85 32.65
CA GLU A 7 -65.57 -30.90 33.19
C GLU A 7 -64.53 -31.98 32.81
N LYS A 8 -63.33 -31.44 32.47
CA LYS A 8 -61.95 -31.81 32.87
C LYS A 8 -61.33 -33.14 32.37
N ASN A 9 -60.26 -33.04 31.58
CA ASN A 9 -58.88 -33.13 32.08
C ASN A 9 -57.81 -32.95 30.98
N ASN A 10 -56.74 -32.24 31.36
CA ASN A 10 -55.32 -32.36 31.02
C ASN A 10 -54.87 -32.72 29.59
N PHE A 11 -54.10 -31.81 28.98
CA PHE A 11 -52.84 -32.19 28.33
C PHE A 11 -51.75 -31.15 28.61
N SER A 12 -50.54 -31.69 28.78
CA SER A 12 -49.30 -31.20 29.35
C SER A 12 -48.57 -30.11 28.55
N GLU A 13 -47.84 -29.24 29.27
CA GLU A 13 -46.86 -28.29 28.76
C GLU A 13 -45.68 -29.00 28.08
N GLU A 14 -45.47 -28.77 26.77
CA GLU A 14 -44.25 -29.21 26.08
C GLU A 14 -43.05 -28.31 26.42
N LYS A 15 -41.99 -28.90 26.98
CA LYS A 15 -40.66 -28.28 27.14
C LYS A 15 -39.86 -28.46 25.84
N ILE A 16 -39.50 -27.37 25.17
CA ILE A 16 -38.49 -27.39 24.10
C ILE A 16 -37.10 -27.20 24.72
N VAL A 17 -36.19 -28.14 24.45
CA VAL A 17 -34.80 -28.13 24.97
C VAL A 17 -33.83 -27.88 23.80
N PHE A 18 -32.94 -26.89 23.95
CA PHE A 18 -31.83 -26.66 23.03
C PHE A 18 -30.50 -27.12 23.65
N LYS A 19 -29.65 -27.76 22.83
CA LYS A 19 -28.24 -28.09 23.15
C LYS A 19 -27.30 -27.23 22.30
N ASN A 20 -26.30 -26.62 22.94
CA ASN A 20 -25.13 -26.05 22.27
C ASN A 20 -23.97 -27.08 22.27
N GLY A 21 -23.00 -26.94 21.37
CA GLY A 21 -21.80 -27.77 21.16
C GLY A 21 -20.83 -27.91 22.34
N SER A 22 -21.22 -27.51 23.56
CA SER A 22 -20.55 -27.84 24.83
C SER A 22 -21.42 -28.66 25.79
N GLY A 23 -22.58 -29.17 25.34
CA GLY A 23 -23.34 -30.23 26.03
C GLY A 23 -24.26 -29.83 27.20
N ARG A 24 -24.49 -28.54 27.49
CA ARG A 24 -25.43 -28.11 28.56
C ARG A 24 -26.83 -27.78 28.02
N ASN A 25 -27.87 -28.17 28.77
CA ASN A 25 -29.28 -27.91 28.48
C ASN A 25 -29.76 -26.65 29.24
N TYR A 26 -30.58 -25.81 28.60
CA TYR A 26 -31.30 -24.71 29.26
C TYR A 26 -32.82 -24.87 29.05
N SER A 27 -33.61 -24.59 30.10
CA SER A 27 -35.08 -24.57 30.05
C SER A 27 -35.61 -23.26 30.63
N PHE A 28 -36.56 -22.62 29.96
CA PHE A 28 -37.25 -21.42 30.46
C PHE A 28 -38.72 -21.69 30.80
N LEU A 29 -39.20 -21.12 31.90
CA LEU A 29 -40.60 -21.04 32.33
C LEU A 29 -41.01 -19.56 32.29
N LEU A 30 -42.18 -19.24 31.73
CA LEU A 30 -42.74 -17.89 31.71
C LEU A 30 -43.60 -17.65 32.96
N PRO A 31 -43.42 -16.59 33.77
CA PRO A 31 -44.37 -16.25 34.82
C PRO A 31 -45.47 -15.31 34.31
N GLY A 32 -46.73 -15.65 34.61
CA GLY A 32 -47.88 -14.78 34.45
C GLY A 32 -47.90 -13.65 35.48
N LEU A 33 -47.97 -12.40 35.02
CA LEU A 33 -48.09 -11.22 35.88
C LEU A 33 -48.86 -10.11 35.16
N LEU A 34 -50.15 -10.32 34.92
CA LEU A 34 -51.12 -9.25 34.59
C LEU A 34 -52.51 -9.59 35.15
N LYS A 35 -52.65 -9.57 36.47
CA LYS A 35 -53.95 -9.40 37.13
C LYS A 35 -53.81 -8.51 38.37
N GLY A 36 -54.41 -7.32 38.30
CA GLY A 36 -54.78 -6.49 39.44
C GLY A 36 -53.75 -5.46 39.90
N ILE A 37 -53.60 -4.35 39.16
CA ILE A 37 -53.06 -3.09 39.72
C ILE A 37 -53.91 -1.92 39.19
N HIS A 38 -54.65 -1.26 40.08
CA HIS A 38 -55.20 0.08 39.84
C HIS A 38 -54.13 1.11 40.19
N ILE A 39 -53.79 2.01 39.26
CA ILE A 39 -52.90 3.16 39.49
C ILE A 39 -53.77 4.43 39.55
N PRO A 40 -53.57 5.35 40.53
CA PRO A 40 -54.39 6.57 40.64
C PRO A 40 -54.14 7.54 39.49
N GLN A 41 -55.12 8.42 39.25
CA GLN A 41 -55.03 9.53 38.30
C GLN A 41 -53.96 10.55 38.74
N VAL A 42 -53.02 10.81 37.82
CA VAL A 42 -52.18 12.01 37.62
C VAL A 42 -51.58 12.69 38.86
N LEU A 43 -50.26 12.54 39.04
CA LEU A 43 -49.45 13.38 39.94
C LEU A 43 -49.23 14.80 39.35
N PRO A 44 -49.27 15.89 40.15
CA PRO A 44 -49.08 17.26 39.66
C PRO A 44 -47.68 17.52 39.07
N ALA A 45 -47.62 18.33 38.00
CA ALA A 45 -46.40 18.62 37.22
C ALA A 45 -45.24 19.23 38.04
N ASP A 46 -45.53 19.96 39.11
CA ASP A 46 -44.49 20.57 39.95
C ASP A 46 -43.83 19.56 40.90
N MET A 47 -44.53 18.48 41.23
CA MET A 47 -43.96 17.35 41.99
C MET A 47 -42.99 16.53 41.11
N LEU A 48 -43.29 16.41 39.81
CA LEU A 48 -42.40 15.80 38.81
C LEU A 48 -41.12 16.64 38.56
N LYS A 49 -41.20 17.98 38.64
CA LYS A 49 -40.03 18.87 38.58
C LYS A 49 -39.12 18.68 39.80
N GLY A 50 -39.70 18.60 40.99
CA GLY A 50 -38.96 18.33 42.24
C GLY A 50 -38.29 16.96 42.22
N ILE A 51 -39.00 15.92 41.75
CA ILE A 51 -38.48 14.55 41.64
C ILE A 51 -37.36 14.46 40.59
N GLY A 52 -37.45 15.14 39.44
CA GLY A 52 -36.40 15.11 38.41
C GLY A 52 -35.10 15.77 38.85
N ILE A 53 -35.19 16.88 39.62
CA ILE A 53 -34.03 17.57 40.18
C ILE A 53 -33.44 16.79 41.36
N LEU A 54 -34.28 16.28 42.28
CA LEU A 54 -33.86 15.40 43.38
C LEU A 54 -33.23 14.10 42.87
N PHE A 55 -33.74 13.52 41.79
CA PHE A 55 -33.18 12.33 41.14
C PHE A 55 -31.83 12.63 40.47
N SER A 56 -31.67 13.83 39.89
CA SER A 56 -30.40 14.28 39.31
C SER A 56 -29.33 14.55 40.37
N VAL A 57 -29.71 15.15 41.50
CA VAL A 57 -28.83 15.36 42.68
C VAL A 57 -28.51 14.04 43.37
N PHE A 58 -29.48 13.13 43.48
CA PHE A 58 -29.28 11.77 44.00
C PHE A 58 -28.35 10.95 43.11
N LEU A 59 -28.45 11.05 41.77
CA LEU A 59 -27.52 10.40 40.83
C LEU A 59 -26.11 11.01 40.90
N LEU A 60 -25.99 12.31 41.17
CA LEU A 60 -24.72 12.98 41.43
C LEU A 60 -24.08 12.50 42.74
N ILE A 61 -24.87 12.39 43.82
CA ILE A 61 -24.42 11.86 45.12
C ILE A 61 -24.08 10.36 45.01
N ALA A 62 -24.89 9.57 44.33
CA ALA A 62 -24.62 8.16 44.07
C ALA A 62 -23.35 7.96 43.23
N ALA A 63 -23.10 8.81 42.23
CA ALA A 63 -21.85 8.83 41.45
C ALA A 63 -20.63 9.18 42.31
N MET A 64 -20.79 10.07 43.31
CA MET A 64 -19.75 10.38 44.29
C MET A 64 -19.48 9.24 45.29
N PHE A 65 -20.48 8.40 45.59
CA PHE A 65 -20.34 7.23 46.47
C PHE A 65 -19.84 5.96 45.77
N SER A 66 -19.83 5.91 44.42
CA SER A 66 -19.59 4.69 43.63
C SER A 66 -18.11 4.43 43.28
N PHE A 67 -17.18 4.81 44.16
CA PHE A 67 -15.73 4.57 44.03
C PHE A 67 -15.32 3.08 44.08
N SER A 68 -16.22 2.11 43.91
CA SER A 68 -15.85 0.69 43.91
C SER A 68 -16.63 -0.17 42.90
N ASN A 69 -15.99 -1.28 42.49
CA ASN A 69 -15.80 -1.59 41.08
C ASN A 69 -16.46 -2.91 40.62
N ARG A 70 -17.74 -3.15 40.96
CA ARG A 70 -18.43 -4.38 40.50
C ARG A 70 -19.91 -4.10 40.28
N LEU A 71 -20.44 -4.41 39.08
CA LEU A 71 -21.77 -5.01 38.78
C LEU A 71 -22.18 -4.74 37.31
N TYR A 72 -21.79 -5.64 36.40
CA TYR A 72 -22.02 -5.55 34.94
C TYR A 72 -23.40 -6.07 34.47
N ASN A 73 -24.20 -6.71 35.34
CA ASN A 73 -25.40 -7.45 34.94
C ASN A 73 -26.73 -6.66 35.03
N TYR A 74 -26.74 -5.44 35.56
CA TYR A 74 -27.97 -4.65 35.70
C TYR A 74 -28.27 -3.76 34.48
N ALA A 75 -27.25 -3.50 33.63
CA ALA A 75 -27.41 -2.69 32.42
C ALA A 75 -28.26 -3.38 31.33
N PHE A 76 -28.28 -4.72 31.29
CA PHE A 76 -29.08 -5.49 30.33
C PHE A 76 -30.59 -5.34 30.58
N TRP A 77 -31.02 -5.33 31.84
CA TRP A 77 -32.43 -5.18 32.22
C TRP A 77 -32.92 -3.73 32.12
N LEU A 78 -32.03 -2.75 32.31
CA LEU A 78 -32.36 -1.32 32.18
C LEU A 78 -32.58 -0.88 30.72
N PHE A 79 -32.01 -1.60 29.73
CA PHE A 79 -32.14 -1.26 28.31
C PHE A 79 -33.35 -1.93 27.64
N ILE A 80 -33.80 -3.08 28.13
CA ILE A 80 -34.89 -3.86 27.52
C ILE A 80 -36.29 -3.28 27.84
N ILE A 81 -36.43 -2.64 29.01
CA ILE A 81 -37.71 -2.08 29.46
C ILE A 81 -38.15 -0.86 28.60
N PRO A 82 -37.27 0.11 28.27
CA PRO A 82 -37.62 1.21 27.36
C PRO A 82 -37.96 0.74 25.94
N VAL A 83 -37.25 -0.28 25.43
CA VAL A 83 -37.47 -0.84 24.08
C VAL A 83 -38.77 -1.63 24.01
N LEU A 84 -39.14 -2.37 25.06
CA LEU A 84 -40.44 -3.05 25.16
C LEU A 84 -41.59 -2.04 25.30
N ILE A 85 -41.40 -0.92 26.00
CA ILE A 85 -42.38 0.18 26.06
C ILE A 85 -42.56 0.81 24.68
N LEU A 86 -41.48 1.05 23.93
CA LEU A 86 -41.53 1.55 22.56
C LEU A 86 -42.20 0.56 21.58
N LEU A 87 -41.96 -0.75 21.73
CA LEU A 87 -42.61 -1.77 20.90
C LEU A 87 -44.10 -1.95 21.22
N ILE A 88 -44.50 -1.81 22.49
CA ILE A 88 -45.92 -1.82 22.89
C ILE A 88 -46.64 -0.57 22.34
N PHE A 89 -45.96 0.58 22.27
CA PHE A 89 -46.50 1.81 21.68
C PHE A 89 -46.64 1.77 20.15
N PHE A 90 -45.87 0.94 19.44
CA PHE A 90 -45.83 0.89 17.96
C PHE A 90 -46.35 -0.43 17.36
N THR A 91 -47.17 -1.22 18.07
CA THR A 91 -47.82 -2.39 17.44
C THR A 91 -48.95 -1.99 16.48
N PRO A 92 -49.08 -2.63 15.30
CA PRO A 92 -50.00 -2.21 14.22
C PRO A 92 -51.50 -2.29 14.57
N LYS A 93 -51.88 -2.87 15.71
CA LYS A 93 -53.29 -2.98 16.13
C LYS A 93 -53.89 -1.67 16.65
N ASN A 94 -53.08 -0.67 17.01
CA ASN A 94 -53.58 0.63 17.48
C ASN A 94 -53.73 1.69 16.37
N LEU A 95 -53.38 1.35 15.12
CA LEU A 95 -53.47 2.26 13.96
C LEU A 95 -54.78 2.09 13.15
N ALA A 96 -55.72 1.26 13.61
CA ALA A 96 -56.91 0.89 12.83
C ALA A 96 -58.23 1.51 13.29
N ASN A 97 -58.24 2.50 14.21
CA ASN A 97 -59.48 3.21 14.58
C ASN A 97 -59.32 4.72 14.38
N ALA A 98 -60.00 5.25 13.36
CA ALA A 98 -59.99 6.65 12.97
C ALA A 98 -60.52 7.59 14.07
N ASP A 99 -61.43 7.13 14.92
CA ASP A 99 -62.06 7.97 15.96
C ASP A 99 -61.14 8.34 17.15
N LYS A 100 -59.98 7.69 17.30
CA LYS A 100 -59.02 8.03 18.37
C LYS A 100 -57.99 9.09 17.97
N GLN A 101 -57.94 9.52 16.70
CA GLN A 101 -56.98 10.54 16.27
C GLN A 101 -57.33 11.94 16.77
N GLU A 102 -58.61 12.28 16.95
CA GLU A 102 -59.01 13.64 17.38
C GLU A 102 -58.65 13.95 18.85
N LYS A 103 -58.64 12.96 19.75
CA LYS A 103 -58.30 13.21 21.17
C LYS A 103 -56.81 13.30 21.47
N LEU A 104 -55.94 12.77 20.60
CA LEU A 104 -54.48 12.81 20.78
C LEU A 104 -53.83 14.06 20.16
N LEU A 105 -54.59 14.88 19.42
CA LEU A 105 -54.08 16.05 18.71
C LEU A 105 -54.13 17.37 19.51
N ASN A 106 -54.57 17.36 20.79
CA ASN A 106 -54.74 18.57 21.61
C ASN A 106 -53.58 18.89 22.58
N PHE A 107 -52.40 18.29 22.39
CA PHE A 107 -51.20 18.71 23.10
C PHE A 107 -50.38 19.66 22.24
N THR A 108 -50.16 20.89 22.73
CA THR A 108 -49.22 21.81 22.10
C THR A 108 -47.87 21.68 22.80
N VAL A 109 -46.81 21.49 22.00
CA VAL A 109 -45.46 21.46 22.51
C VAL A 109 -44.85 22.85 22.36
N THR A 110 -44.62 23.55 23.47
CA THR A 110 -43.94 24.86 23.47
C THR A 110 -42.44 24.67 23.69
N VAL A 111 -41.64 25.49 23.00
CA VAL A 111 -40.19 25.56 23.21
C VAL A 111 -39.94 26.71 24.19
N GLY A 112 -39.21 26.44 25.27
CA GLY A 112 -38.84 27.48 26.25
C GLY A 112 -38.05 28.64 25.62
N SER A 113 -37.89 29.75 26.35
CA SER A 113 -37.23 30.96 25.85
C SER A 113 -35.87 30.69 25.18
N ARG A 114 -35.49 31.50 24.18
CA ARG A 114 -34.20 31.33 23.45
C ARG A 114 -32.99 31.19 24.38
N LEU A 115 -32.99 31.89 25.51
CA LEU A 115 -31.94 31.82 26.52
C LEU A 115 -31.91 30.46 27.24
N PHE A 116 -33.08 29.89 27.56
CA PHE A 116 -33.21 28.57 28.17
C PHE A 116 -32.72 27.45 27.23
N LEU A 117 -33.00 27.58 25.94
CA LEU A 117 -32.52 26.67 24.90
C LEU A 117 -30.99 26.70 24.78
N ILE A 118 -30.41 27.90 24.72
CA ILE A 118 -28.95 28.08 24.66
C ILE A 118 -28.28 27.46 25.89
N LEU A 119 -28.88 27.64 27.08
CA LEU A 119 -28.34 27.05 28.31
C LEU A 119 -28.37 25.52 28.29
N LYS A 120 -29.47 24.90 27.85
CA LYS A 120 -29.56 23.44 27.76
C LYS A 120 -28.63 22.85 26.71
N MET A 121 -28.46 23.52 25.57
CA MET A 121 -27.49 23.12 24.55
C MET A 121 -26.05 23.26 25.07
N ALA A 122 -25.73 24.33 25.81
CA ALA A 122 -24.44 24.50 26.44
C ALA A 122 -24.16 23.41 27.50
N ILE A 123 -25.14 23.08 28.34
CA ILE A 123 -25.02 22.01 29.34
C ILE A 123 -24.88 20.64 28.68
N ALA A 124 -25.67 20.33 27.64
CA ALA A 124 -25.55 19.08 26.90
C ALA A 124 -24.17 18.97 26.20
N LEU A 125 -23.65 20.08 25.66
CA LEU A 125 -22.31 20.14 25.08
C LEU A 125 -21.23 19.91 26.14
N CYS A 126 -21.31 20.57 27.30
CA CYS A 126 -20.39 20.38 28.42
C CYS A 126 -20.41 18.94 28.94
N LEU A 127 -21.60 18.32 29.08
CA LEU A 127 -21.74 16.91 29.45
C LEU A 127 -21.17 15.97 28.39
N THR A 128 -21.29 16.31 27.11
CA THR A 128 -20.67 15.54 26.01
C THR A 128 -19.15 15.63 26.07
N LEU A 129 -18.59 16.83 26.31
CA LEU A 129 -17.14 17.02 26.46
C LEU A 129 -16.58 16.34 27.72
N LEU A 130 -17.31 16.37 28.84
CA LEU A 130 -16.99 15.61 30.05
C LEU A 130 -17.06 14.09 29.82
N GLY A 131 -18.07 13.62 29.11
CA GLY A 131 -18.18 12.22 28.70
C GLY A 131 -17.00 11.76 27.84
N GLN A 132 -16.51 12.63 26.96
CA GLN A 132 -15.34 12.39 26.13
C GLN A 132 -14.04 12.38 26.95
N TYR A 133 -13.90 13.28 27.94
CA TYR A 133 -12.77 13.28 28.87
C TYR A 133 -12.69 11.99 29.69
N PHE A 134 -13.83 11.52 30.23
CA PHE A 134 -13.88 10.25 30.96
C PHE A 134 -13.57 9.04 30.07
N LEU A 135 -13.98 9.07 28.80
CA LEU A 135 -13.66 8.01 27.84
C LEU A 135 -12.16 7.95 27.52
N PHE A 136 -11.52 9.11 27.34
CA PHE A 136 -10.08 9.21 27.09
C PHE A 136 -9.25 8.70 28.28
N LYS A 137 -9.78 8.85 29.51
CA LYS A 137 -9.21 8.26 30.73
C LYS A 137 -9.57 6.77 30.94
N GLY A 138 -10.25 6.15 29.97
CA GLY A 138 -10.63 4.73 30.00
C GLY A 138 -11.88 4.40 30.82
N ASN A 139 -12.64 5.41 31.26
CA ASN A 139 -13.77 5.22 32.17
C ASN A 139 -15.12 5.29 31.44
N ILE A 140 -15.50 4.16 30.85
CA ILE A 140 -16.63 4.01 29.93
C ILE A 140 -17.98 4.32 30.58
N SER A 141 -18.17 4.01 31.87
CA SER A 141 -19.45 4.20 32.56
C SER A 141 -19.76 5.68 32.81
N PHE A 142 -18.77 6.47 33.24
CA PHE A 142 -18.92 7.92 33.41
C PHE A 142 -19.06 8.64 32.07
N SER A 143 -18.42 8.09 31.03
CA SER A 143 -18.63 8.54 29.66
C SER A 143 -20.10 8.37 29.25
N LEU A 144 -20.65 7.16 29.42
CA LEU A 144 -22.03 6.82 29.09
C LEU A 144 -23.04 7.60 29.94
N LEU A 145 -22.79 7.82 31.23
CA LEU A 145 -23.64 8.62 32.10
C LEU A 145 -23.65 10.10 31.69
N SER A 146 -22.49 10.64 31.30
CA SER A 146 -22.41 12.02 30.82
C SER A 146 -23.12 12.17 29.47
N TYR A 147 -23.01 11.17 28.59
CA TYR A 147 -23.78 11.12 27.34
C TYR A 147 -25.28 10.93 27.56
N ALA A 148 -25.69 10.11 28.53
CA ALA A 148 -27.08 9.96 28.92
C ALA A 148 -27.64 11.25 29.52
N GLY A 149 -26.86 11.95 30.35
CA GLY A 149 -27.21 13.27 30.87
C GLY A 149 -27.38 14.30 29.75
N ALA A 150 -26.50 14.29 28.75
CA ALA A 150 -26.64 15.14 27.57
C ALA A 150 -27.94 14.80 26.80
N LEU A 151 -28.24 13.52 26.61
CA LEU A 151 -29.48 13.06 25.96
C LEU A 151 -30.74 13.47 26.73
N VAL A 152 -30.70 13.41 28.06
CA VAL A 152 -31.80 13.85 28.93
C VAL A 152 -32.02 15.36 28.81
N GLN A 153 -30.95 16.16 28.82
CA GLN A 153 -31.06 17.60 28.62
C GLN A 153 -31.65 17.96 27.26
N LEU A 154 -31.33 17.19 26.22
CA LEU A 154 -31.89 17.34 24.87
C LEU A 154 -33.35 16.86 24.78
N GLY A 155 -33.73 15.81 25.51
CA GLY A 155 -35.09 15.27 25.53
C GLY A 155 -36.11 16.20 26.20
N PHE A 156 -35.67 16.97 27.20
CA PHE A 156 -36.51 17.94 27.93
C PHE A 156 -36.49 19.36 27.32
N ILE A 157 -36.17 19.50 26.03
CA ILE A 157 -36.31 20.77 25.30
C ILE A 157 -37.78 21.06 24.96
N PHE A 158 -38.64 20.04 25.02
CA PHE A 158 -40.05 20.10 24.63
C PHE A 158 -40.95 20.23 25.89
N GLU A 159 -41.64 21.37 26.07
CA GLU A 159 -42.73 21.48 27.07
C GLU A 159 -44.01 20.88 26.50
N ILE A 160 -44.80 20.18 27.31
CA ILE A 160 -46.13 19.68 26.90
C ILE A 160 -47.18 20.51 27.63
N SER A 161 -47.97 21.30 26.89
CA SER A 161 -49.11 22.03 27.46
C SER A 161 -50.44 21.54 26.85
N ASN A 162 -51.47 21.48 27.70
CA ASN A 162 -52.79 20.94 27.38
C ASN A 162 -53.72 22.12 27.04
N TYR A 163 -54.25 22.19 25.82
CA TYR A 163 -55.04 23.35 25.38
C TYR A 163 -56.49 22.94 25.02
N ASN A 164 -57.47 23.66 25.55
CA ASN A 164 -58.89 23.42 25.29
C ASN A 164 -59.40 24.24 24.10
N ASN A 165 -60.29 23.61 23.32
CA ASN A 165 -60.84 24.05 22.04
C ASN A 165 -61.61 25.38 22.12
N ASP A 166 -61.24 26.35 21.27
CA ASP A 166 -62.14 27.37 20.77
C ASP A 166 -61.88 27.64 19.27
N ASN A 167 -62.96 27.77 18.50
CA ASN A 167 -63.01 27.63 17.04
C ASN A 167 -62.40 28.81 16.24
N ALA A 168 -61.85 29.83 16.89
CA ALA A 168 -61.19 30.97 16.21
C ALA A 168 -59.73 30.67 15.77
N VAL A 169 -59.17 29.51 16.16
CA VAL A 169 -57.74 29.21 15.96
C VAL A 169 -57.47 28.42 14.68
N ALA A 170 -58.48 27.93 13.94
CA ALA A 170 -58.25 27.07 12.76
C ALA A 170 -57.38 27.73 11.66
N GLU A 171 -57.49 29.04 11.45
CA GLU A 171 -56.62 29.77 10.50
C GLU A 171 -55.19 29.95 11.03
N ARG A 172 -55.02 30.34 12.32
CA ARG A 172 -53.70 30.40 12.98
C ARG A 172 -53.04 29.03 13.06
N PHE A 173 -53.81 27.95 13.28
CA PHE A 173 -53.33 26.58 13.36
C PHE A 173 -52.65 26.11 12.06
N SER A 174 -53.01 26.67 10.91
CA SER A 174 -52.38 26.33 9.63
C SER A 174 -50.96 26.90 9.51
N GLU A 175 -50.72 28.09 10.06
CA GLU A 175 -49.41 28.74 10.14
C GLU A 175 -48.55 28.14 11.25
N THR A 176 -49.13 27.89 12.44
CA THR A 176 -48.40 27.27 13.56
C THR A 176 -48.07 25.80 13.30
N LYS A 177 -48.92 25.02 12.58
CA LYS A 177 -48.55 23.67 12.09
C LYS A 177 -47.34 23.72 11.17
N ARG A 178 -47.23 24.76 10.34
CA ARG A 178 -46.08 24.96 9.46
C ARG A 178 -44.84 25.24 10.30
N GLU A 179 -44.86 26.23 11.19
CA GLU A 179 -43.70 26.55 12.04
C GLU A 179 -43.29 25.40 12.96
N PHE A 180 -44.23 24.69 13.57
CA PHE A 180 -43.97 23.52 14.42
C PHE A 180 -43.36 22.35 13.63
N ALA A 181 -43.86 22.09 12.41
CA ALA A 181 -43.28 21.09 11.51
C ALA A 181 -41.88 21.50 11.00
N TYR A 182 -41.59 22.80 10.86
CA TYR A 182 -40.25 23.28 10.53
C TYR A 182 -39.28 23.11 11.72
N GLY A 183 -39.70 23.45 12.94
CA GLY A 183 -38.91 23.24 14.15
C GLY A 183 -38.51 21.79 14.35
N ILE A 184 -39.47 20.85 14.36
CA ILE A 184 -39.20 19.41 14.53
C ILE A 184 -38.23 18.87 13.46
N LYS A 185 -38.32 19.36 12.22
CA LYS A 185 -37.42 18.95 11.11
C LYS A 185 -36.00 19.47 11.30
N GLU A 186 -35.83 20.69 11.79
CA GLU A 186 -34.51 21.22 12.14
C GLU A 186 -33.89 20.44 13.32
N TYR A 187 -34.67 20.11 14.34
CA TYR A 187 -34.19 19.33 15.50
C TYR A 187 -33.84 17.88 15.16
N LEU A 188 -34.63 17.21 14.32
CA LEU A 188 -34.31 15.86 13.83
C LEU A 188 -33.07 15.87 12.93
N LEU A 189 -32.81 16.97 12.22
CA LEU A 189 -31.62 17.11 11.39
C LEU A 189 -30.39 17.28 12.27
N TRP A 190 -30.46 18.16 13.27
CA TRP A 190 -29.39 18.26 14.26
C TRP A 190 -29.16 16.93 14.96
N GLY A 191 -30.22 16.17 15.28
CA GLY A 191 -30.14 14.80 15.78
C GLY A 191 -29.42 13.85 14.81
N GLY A 192 -29.82 13.80 13.53
CA GLY A 192 -29.19 12.97 12.51
C GLY A 192 -27.72 13.34 12.26
N VAL A 193 -27.42 14.64 12.14
CA VAL A 193 -26.05 15.17 12.03
C VAL A 193 -25.23 14.82 13.27
N LEU A 194 -25.78 14.97 14.47
CA LEU A 194 -25.13 14.61 15.72
C LEU A 194 -24.90 13.10 15.81
N PHE A 195 -25.86 12.25 15.44
CA PHE A 195 -25.71 10.79 15.42
C PHE A 195 -24.72 10.31 14.35
N SER A 196 -24.66 10.99 13.21
CA SER A 196 -23.67 10.73 12.17
C SER A 196 -22.27 11.18 12.59
N LEU A 197 -22.15 12.32 13.27
CA LEU A 197 -20.91 12.79 13.86
C LEU A 197 -20.46 11.82 14.96
N LEU A 198 -21.35 11.48 15.90
CA LEU A 198 -21.11 10.51 16.97
C LEU A 198 -20.77 9.13 16.42
N GLY A 199 -21.46 8.66 15.39
CA GLY A 199 -21.16 7.38 14.73
C GLY A 199 -19.80 7.37 14.04
N SER A 200 -19.43 8.48 13.38
CA SER A 200 -18.14 8.63 12.71
C SER A 200 -17.00 8.77 13.72
N LEU A 201 -17.19 9.55 14.79
CA LEU A 201 -16.27 9.68 15.93
C LEU A 201 -16.14 8.36 16.71
N PHE A 202 -17.23 7.62 16.90
CA PHE A 202 -17.20 6.34 17.60
C PHE A 202 -16.56 5.25 16.74
N SER A 203 -16.80 5.21 15.43
CA SER A 203 -16.09 4.33 14.50
C SER A 203 -14.57 4.58 14.48
N ALA A 204 -14.18 5.84 14.65
CA ALA A 204 -12.79 6.25 14.79
C ALA A 204 -12.13 5.74 16.08
N ILE A 205 -12.93 5.48 17.15
CA ILE A 205 -12.42 5.24 18.51
C ILE A 205 -12.64 3.81 19.00
N SER A 206 -13.74 3.15 18.62
CA SER A 206 -14.25 1.97 19.34
C SER A 206 -14.01 0.61 18.68
N ASP A 207 -13.54 0.59 17.43
CA ASP A 207 -13.38 -0.62 16.61
C ASP A 207 -14.58 -1.59 16.53
N ASN A 208 -15.78 -1.11 16.90
CA ASN A 208 -16.95 -1.96 17.06
C ASN A 208 -17.91 -1.74 15.89
N ALA A 209 -17.86 -2.67 14.93
CA ALA A 209 -18.68 -2.63 13.72
C ALA A 209 -20.19 -2.70 14.02
N GLY A 210 -20.59 -3.41 15.08
CA GLY A 210 -22.01 -3.54 15.46
C GLY A 210 -22.61 -2.23 15.95
N LEU A 211 -21.87 -1.50 16.79
CA LEU A 211 -22.30 -0.19 17.29
C LEU A 211 -22.22 0.89 16.20
N THR A 212 -21.21 0.85 15.34
CA THR A 212 -21.12 1.75 14.17
C THR A 212 -22.29 1.54 13.22
N LEU A 213 -22.67 0.28 12.98
CA LEU A 213 -23.85 -0.07 12.19
C LEU A 213 -25.14 0.42 12.86
N ILE A 214 -25.25 0.38 14.19
CA ILE A 214 -26.37 0.95 14.94
C ILE A 214 -26.42 2.47 14.76
N TYR A 215 -25.31 3.19 14.89
CA TYR A 215 -25.27 4.64 14.64
C TYR A 215 -25.57 4.99 13.19
N PHE A 216 -25.17 4.15 12.23
CA PHE A 216 -25.58 4.27 10.83
C PHE A 216 -27.08 4.06 10.65
N ILE A 217 -27.65 3.02 11.26
CA ILE A 217 -29.10 2.75 11.21
C ILE A 217 -29.86 3.92 11.84
N LEU A 218 -29.40 4.44 12.98
CA LEU A 218 -29.99 5.61 13.65
C LEU A 218 -29.85 6.86 12.79
N THR A 219 -28.70 7.08 12.15
CA THR A 219 -28.50 8.15 11.18
C THR A 219 -29.49 8.05 10.02
N VAL A 220 -29.60 6.88 9.39
CA VAL A 220 -30.53 6.63 8.28
C VAL A 220 -31.97 6.82 8.75
N PHE A 221 -32.31 6.34 9.94
CA PHE A 221 -33.61 6.51 10.57
C PHE A 221 -33.93 7.99 10.78
N PHE A 222 -33.11 8.75 11.49
CA PHE A 222 -33.34 10.18 11.74
C PHE A 222 -33.33 11.00 10.44
N MET A 223 -32.41 10.73 9.51
CA MET A 223 -32.34 11.40 8.20
C MET A 223 -33.55 11.07 7.31
N SER A 224 -34.10 9.86 7.40
CA SER A 224 -35.31 9.45 6.66
C SER A 224 -36.57 10.20 7.10
N PHE A 225 -36.63 10.67 8.36
CA PHE A 225 -37.75 11.47 8.86
C PHE A 225 -37.67 12.96 8.47
N LEU A 226 -36.52 13.43 7.97
CA LEU A 226 -36.29 14.86 7.65
C LEU A 226 -37.07 15.39 6.46
N TYR A 227 -37.67 14.51 5.66
CA TYR A 227 -38.13 14.92 4.35
C TYR A 227 -39.51 14.37 4.01
N VAL A 228 -40.43 14.46 4.99
CA VAL A 228 -41.86 14.57 4.70
C VAL A 228 -42.15 16.00 4.22
N LYS A 229 -41.62 16.32 3.04
CA LYS A 229 -42.31 17.21 2.12
C LYS A 229 -42.46 16.40 0.84
N LYS A 230 -43.71 16.10 0.48
CA LYS A 230 -44.09 15.63 -0.85
C LYS A 230 -43.99 16.80 -1.84
N ASP A 231 -42.94 17.60 -1.72
CA ASP A 231 -42.55 18.51 -2.78
C ASP A 231 -41.58 17.69 -3.60
N ASP A 232 -42.00 17.33 -4.81
CA ASP A 232 -41.09 16.89 -5.85
C ASP A 232 -39.88 17.82 -5.79
N VAL A 233 -38.71 17.30 -5.37
CA VAL A 233 -37.45 18.01 -5.59
C VAL A 233 -37.39 18.13 -7.10
N LYS A 234 -37.85 19.27 -7.63
CA LYS A 234 -37.72 19.63 -9.02
C LYS A 234 -36.23 19.74 -9.24
N ILE A 235 -35.62 18.64 -9.67
CA ILE A 235 -34.27 18.64 -10.21
C ILE A 235 -34.34 19.74 -11.28
N PRO A 236 -33.57 20.83 -11.16
CA PRO A 236 -33.61 21.88 -12.15
C PRO A 236 -33.34 21.20 -13.49
N VAL A 237 -34.30 21.33 -14.42
CA VAL A 237 -34.14 20.80 -15.78
C VAL A 237 -33.04 21.64 -16.40
N LEU A 238 -31.80 21.19 -16.23
CA LEU A 238 -30.66 21.81 -16.86
C LEU A 238 -30.76 21.52 -18.35
N GLY A 239 -30.67 22.58 -19.16
CA GLY A 239 -30.50 22.46 -20.60
C GLY A 239 -29.20 21.75 -20.98
N GLY A 240 -28.84 21.83 -22.26
CA GLY A 240 -27.57 21.30 -22.77
C GLY A 240 -26.34 21.81 -21.99
N ILE A 241 -25.17 21.18 -22.25
CA ILE A 241 -23.90 21.59 -21.64
C ILE A 241 -23.60 23.04 -22.05
N THR A 242 -23.42 23.92 -21.05
CA THR A 242 -23.15 25.35 -21.26
C THR A 242 -21.64 25.63 -21.33
N LYS A 243 -21.24 26.84 -21.76
CA LYS A 243 -19.83 27.29 -21.70
C LYS A 243 -19.24 27.21 -20.28
N VAL A 244 -20.07 27.50 -19.26
CA VAL A 244 -19.67 27.39 -17.85
C VAL A 244 -19.41 25.94 -17.45
N ASP A 245 -20.21 24.99 -17.96
CA ASP A 245 -20.00 23.57 -17.69
C ASP A 245 -18.68 23.08 -18.31
N TRP A 246 -18.33 23.56 -19.51
CA TRP A 246 -17.03 23.28 -20.13
C TRP A 246 -15.85 23.88 -19.35
N LEU A 247 -16.00 25.12 -18.86
CA LEU A 247 -14.98 25.75 -18.01
C LEU A 247 -14.78 24.95 -16.71
N ILE A 248 -15.87 24.54 -16.04
CA ILE A 248 -15.79 23.71 -14.83
C ILE A 248 -15.13 22.36 -15.13
N ALA A 249 -15.50 21.71 -16.23
CA ALA A 249 -14.88 20.46 -16.66
C ALA A 249 -13.37 20.63 -16.88
N ALA A 250 -12.94 21.72 -17.53
CA ALA A 250 -11.53 22.02 -17.73
C ALA A 250 -10.80 22.26 -16.39
N VAL A 251 -11.38 23.07 -15.49
CA VAL A 251 -10.80 23.33 -14.16
C VAL A 251 -10.67 22.03 -13.36
N LEU A 252 -11.71 21.19 -13.33
CA LEU A 252 -11.67 19.90 -12.64
C LEU A 252 -10.65 18.95 -13.27
N PHE A 253 -10.52 18.93 -14.59
CA PHE A 253 -9.52 18.14 -15.30
C PHE A 253 -8.11 18.55 -14.90
N PHE A 254 -7.77 19.84 -15.00
CA PHE A 254 -6.43 20.33 -14.69
C PHE A 254 -6.12 20.22 -13.20
N LEU A 255 -7.09 20.48 -12.31
CA LEU A 255 -6.93 20.25 -10.88
C LEU A 255 -6.61 18.77 -10.61
N ALA A 256 -7.41 17.85 -11.16
CA ALA A 256 -7.20 16.42 -10.99
C ALA A 256 -5.87 15.95 -11.57
N LEU A 257 -5.47 16.50 -12.72
CA LEU A 257 -4.23 16.17 -13.40
C LEU A 257 -3.01 16.67 -12.61
N ILE A 258 -3.00 17.94 -12.18
CA ILE A 258 -1.91 18.53 -11.39
C ILE A 258 -1.70 17.72 -10.11
N LEU A 259 -2.77 17.36 -9.40
CA LEU A 259 -2.67 16.53 -8.20
C LEU A 259 -2.03 15.16 -8.51
N ARG A 260 -2.38 14.52 -9.63
CA ARG A 260 -1.85 13.19 -9.98
C ARG A 260 -0.43 13.22 -10.55
N LEU A 261 -0.03 14.33 -11.17
CA LEU A 261 1.33 14.53 -11.70
C LEU A 261 2.30 14.99 -10.61
N TYR A 262 1.81 15.58 -9.51
CA TYR A 262 2.65 15.98 -8.40
C TYR A 262 3.36 14.77 -7.80
N ASN A 263 4.69 14.79 -7.88
CA ASN A 263 5.56 13.73 -7.37
C ASN A 263 5.27 12.31 -7.92
N ILE A 264 4.77 12.22 -9.16
CA ILE A 264 4.29 10.96 -9.78
C ILE A 264 5.34 9.84 -9.85
N LEU A 265 6.64 10.19 -9.82
CA LEU A 265 7.74 9.23 -9.85
C LEU A 265 8.12 8.67 -8.48
N ASP A 266 7.66 9.30 -7.40
CA ASP A 266 8.03 8.98 -6.02
C ASP A 266 6.84 8.61 -5.13
N VAL A 267 5.61 8.88 -5.57
CA VAL A 267 4.38 8.52 -4.87
C VAL A 267 3.48 7.75 -5.84
N PRO A 268 3.37 6.41 -5.68
CA PRO A 268 4.02 5.54 -4.70
C PRO A 268 5.55 5.41 -4.89
N PRO A 269 6.30 4.97 -3.85
CA PRO A 269 7.76 4.90 -3.87
C PRO A 269 8.26 3.65 -4.61
N GLY A 270 8.09 3.62 -5.93
CA GLY A 270 8.53 2.54 -6.83
C GLY A 270 7.37 1.87 -7.57
N PHE A 271 7.50 0.59 -7.90
CA PHE A 271 6.47 -0.23 -8.56
C PHE A 271 6.13 -1.47 -7.77
N SER A 272 4.84 -1.81 -7.71
CA SER A 272 4.43 -3.11 -7.21
C SER A 272 4.73 -4.22 -8.23
N LYS A 273 4.77 -5.47 -7.77
CA LYS A 273 4.95 -6.64 -8.65
C LYS A 273 3.92 -6.68 -9.80
N ASP A 274 2.68 -6.33 -9.54
CA ASP A 274 1.62 -6.30 -10.55
C ASP A 274 1.84 -5.17 -11.58
N GLU A 275 2.40 -4.03 -11.16
CA GLU A 275 2.79 -2.95 -12.06
C GLU A 275 3.99 -3.34 -12.94
N LEU A 276 4.98 -4.06 -12.40
CA LEU A 276 6.11 -4.60 -13.16
C LEU A 276 5.62 -5.60 -14.22
N ASN A 277 4.68 -6.48 -13.84
CA ASN A 277 4.03 -7.40 -14.79
C ASN A 277 3.30 -6.62 -15.89
N ALA A 278 2.53 -5.58 -15.54
CA ALA A 278 1.85 -4.74 -16.53
C ALA A 278 2.85 -4.04 -17.47
N PHE A 279 3.94 -3.48 -16.92
CA PHE A 279 4.98 -2.82 -17.70
C PHE A 279 5.63 -3.78 -18.71
N SER A 280 5.94 -5.01 -18.31
CA SER A 280 6.48 -6.04 -19.20
C SER A 280 5.57 -6.34 -20.40
N LEU A 281 4.24 -6.25 -20.21
CA LEU A 281 3.28 -6.43 -21.29
C LEU A 281 3.24 -5.20 -22.21
N PHE A 282 3.43 -3.99 -21.68
CA PHE A 282 3.52 -2.77 -22.49
C PHE A 282 4.75 -2.82 -23.40
N GLU A 283 5.89 -3.28 -22.89
CA GLU A 283 7.11 -3.46 -23.67
C GLU A 283 6.93 -4.48 -24.79
N GLN A 284 6.32 -5.62 -24.50
CA GLN A 284 5.99 -6.64 -25.49
C GLN A 284 5.06 -6.10 -26.56
N ALA A 285 3.98 -5.41 -26.17
CA ALA A 285 3.04 -4.80 -27.11
C ALA A 285 3.70 -3.70 -27.97
N LYS A 286 4.58 -2.88 -27.39
CA LYS A 286 5.38 -1.87 -28.11
C LYS A 286 6.28 -2.52 -29.16
N LYS A 287 6.88 -3.67 -28.85
CA LYS A 287 7.71 -4.48 -29.76
C LYS A 287 6.90 -5.33 -30.74
N ASN A 288 5.58 -5.16 -30.80
CA ASN A 288 4.66 -5.95 -31.63
C ASN A 288 4.71 -7.47 -31.36
N VAL A 289 5.14 -7.88 -30.16
CA VAL A 289 5.05 -9.27 -29.73
C VAL A 289 3.55 -9.63 -29.58
N PRO A 290 3.06 -10.69 -30.24
CA PRO A 290 1.67 -11.10 -30.10
C PRO A 290 1.34 -11.46 -28.65
N LEU A 291 0.36 -10.77 -28.06
CA LEU A 291 -0.13 -11.07 -26.72
C LEU A 291 -1.44 -11.87 -26.81
N PRO A 292 -1.65 -12.89 -25.96
CA PRO A 292 -2.93 -13.58 -25.89
C PRO A 292 -4.02 -12.62 -25.43
N MET A 293 -5.29 -12.85 -25.79
CA MET A 293 -6.37 -11.93 -25.37
C MET A 293 -6.60 -11.91 -23.86
N TYR A 294 -6.27 -13.01 -23.18
CA TYR A 294 -6.34 -13.17 -21.74
C TYR A 294 -5.13 -13.95 -21.23
N ILE A 295 -4.50 -13.46 -20.17
CA ILE A 295 -3.38 -14.13 -19.51
C ILE A 295 -3.91 -14.79 -18.24
N GLU A 296 -3.93 -16.13 -18.22
CA GLU A 296 -4.47 -16.93 -17.12
C GLU A 296 -3.76 -16.64 -15.79
N SER A 297 -2.43 -16.61 -15.78
CA SER A 297 -1.61 -16.38 -14.58
C SER A 297 -1.90 -15.03 -13.92
N LEU A 298 -2.16 -14.00 -14.71
CA LEU A 298 -2.52 -12.66 -14.23
C LEU A 298 -4.03 -12.48 -14.03
N GLY A 299 -4.85 -13.38 -14.58
CA GLY A 299 -6.31 -13.27 -14.55
C GLY A 299 -6.82 -12.00 -15.24
N ALA A 300 -6.09 -11.53 -16.26
CA ALA A 300 -6.27 -10.21 -16.83
C ALA A 300 -6.32 -10.25 -18.36
N ALA A 301 -7.17 -9.40 -18.93
CA ALA A 301 -7.22 -9.17 -20.38
C ALA A 301 -6.07 -8.23 -20.80
N THR A 302 -5.57 -8.42 -22.02
CA THR A 302 -4.38 -7.70 -22.51
C THR A 302 -4.66 -6.41 -23.26
N LEU A 303 -5.92 -6.11 -23.59
CA LEU A 303 -6.26 -4.92 -24.40
C LEU A 303 -5.74 -3.62 -23.80
N GLY A 304 -5.87 -3.44 -22.48
CA GLY A 304 -5.34 -2.24 -21.82
C GLY A 304 -3.82 -2.14 -21.96
N ALA A 305 -3.11 -3.26 -21.86
CA ALA A 305 -1.66 -3.30 -22.05
C ALA A 305 -1.24 -3.05 -23.50
N VAL A 306 -1.98 -3.60 -24.46
CA VAL A 306 -1.78 -3.31 -25.89
C VAL A 306 -1.99 -1.81 -26.15
N PHE A 307 -3.05 -1.22 -25.61
CA PHE A 307 -3.34 0.21 -25.77
C PHE A 307 -2.19 1.08 -25.23
N ILE A 308 -1.74 0.85 -24.00
CA ILE A 308 -0.62 1.60 -23.40
C ILE A 308 0.69 1.35 -24.16
N GLY A 309 0.99 0.10 -24.55
CA GLY A 309 2.19 -0.22 -25.33
C GLY A 309 2.23 0.48 -26.69
N LYS A 310 1.08 0.61 -27.37
CA LYS A 310 0.94 1.37 -28.62
C LYS A 310 1.05 2.89 -28.41
N LEU A 311 0.54 3.43 -27.32
CA LEU A 311 0.87 4.82 -26.97
C LEU A 311 2.37 4.98 -26.73
N GLY A 312 3.02 3.96 -26.17
CA GLY A 312 4.46 3.90 -25.96
C GLY A 312 5.32 3.89 -27.23
N THR A 313 4.74 3.57 -28.41
CA THR A 313 5.44 3.75 -29.70
C THR A 313 5.44 5.20 -30.16
N LEU A 314 4.46 6.01 -29.74
CA LEU A 314 4.31 7.40 -30.14
C LEU A 314 5.06 8.37 -29.20
N PHE A 315 4.96 8.14 -27.89
CA PHE A 315 5.46 9.07 -26.87
C PHE A 315 6.70 8.59 -26.12
N GLY A 316 7.16 7.36 -26.39
CA GLY A 316 8.15 6.68 -25.54
C GLY A 316 7.49 5.84 -24.46
N LEU A 317 8.25 4.89 -23.90
CA LEU A 317 7.76 3.99 -22.85
C LEU A 317 8.77 4.02 -21.71
N ASP A 318 8.46 4.84 -20.71
CA ASP A 318 9.25 5.03 -19.49
C ASP A 318 8.30 5.19 -18.30
N MET A 319 8.86 5.24 -17.08
CA MET A 319 8.10 5.33 -15.83
C MET A 319 7.15 6.53 -15.78
N PHE A 320 7.60 7.71 -16.24
CA PHE A 320 6.77 8.92 -16.25
C PHE A 320 5.63 8.77 -17.24
N THR A 321 5.93 8.40 -18.48
CA THR A 321 4.97 8.36 -19.58
C THR A 321 3.82 7.39 -19.31
N VAL A 322 4.13 6.21 -18.76
CA VAL A 322 3.10 5.22 -18.43
C VAL A 322 2.20 5.72 -17.29
N ARG A 323 2.78 6.25 -16.20
CA ARG A 323 1.99 6.81 -15.09
C ARG A 323 1.16 8.02 -15.55
N PHE A 324 1.67 8.84 -16.46
CA PHE A 324 0.96 9.97 -17.06
C PHE A 324 -0.34 9.54 -17.75
N PHE A 325 -0.33 8.46 -18.56
CA PHE A 325 -1.55 8.00 -19.22
C PHE A 325 -2.64 7.55 -18.23
N HIS A 326 -2.25 6.89 -17.14
CA HIS A 326 -3.18 6.47 -16.08
C HIS A 326 -3.70 7.66 -15.25
N ALA A 327 -2.83 8.65 -14.98
CA ALA A 327 -3.21 9.91 -14.35
C ALA A 327 -4.20 10.71 -15.22
N ALA A 328 -3.96 10.77 -16.54
CA ALA A 328 -4.84 11.45 -17.50
C ALA A 328 -6.20 10.75 -17.58
N ALA A 329 -6.24 9.43 -17.71
CA ALA A 329 -7.49 8.66 -17.72
C ALA A 329 -8.30 8.87 -16.43
N SER A 330 -7.64 8.88 -15.28
CA SER A 330 -8.29 9.15 -13.99
C SER A 330 -8.80 10.60 -13.88
N SER A 331 -8.10 11.56 -14.48
CA SER A 331 -8.53 12.97 -14.53
C SER A 331 -9.75 13.16 -15.43
N PHE A 332 -9.84 12.45 -16.56
CA PHE A 332 -11.07 12.39 -17.34
C PHE A 332 -12.22 11.76 -16.57
N ASN A 333 -11.96 10.75 -15.75
CA ASN A 333 -13.00 10.12 -14.95
C ASN A 333 -13.65 11.11 -13.96
N VAL A 334 -12.84 12.02 -13.37
CA VAL A 334 -13.35 13.16 -12.57
C VAL A 334 -14.31 14.04 -13.37
N VAL A 335 -13.95 14.38 -14.61
CA VAL A 335 -14.80 15.18 -15.51
C VAL A 335 -16.13 14.47 -15.78
N PHE A 336 -16.09 13.19 -16.14
CA PHE A 336 -17.31 12.44 -16.46
C PHE A 336 -18.18 12.20 -15.22
N ILE A 337 -17.62 12.11 -14.01
CA ILE A 337 -18.42 12.13 -12.78
C ILE A 337 -19.06 13.47 -12.52
N PHE A 338 -18.37 14.59 -12.79
CA PHE A 338 -19.01 15.90 -12.76
C PHE A 338 -20.18 15.97 -13.75
N LEU A 339 -19.97 15.55 -14.99
CA LEU A 339 -21.00 15.59 -16.03
C LEU A 339 -22.20 14.68 -15.71
N LEU A 340 -21.95 13.47 -15.21
CA LEU A 340 -22.98 12.54 -14.79
C LEU A 340 -23.73 13.05 -13.55
N GLY A 341 -23.03 13.57 -12.53
CA GLY A 341 -23.64 14.17 -11.36
C GLY A 341 -24.48 15.40 -11.69
N ARG A 342 -24.03 16.21 -12.66
CA ARG A 342 -24.80 17.32 -13.23
C ARG A 342 -26.09 16.82 -13.89
N GLU A 343 -25.99 15.75 -14.69
CA GLU A 343 -27.13 15.14 -15.39
C GLU A 343 -28.18 14.57 -14.41
N LEU A 344 -27.72 13.92 -13.33
CA LEU A 344 -28.59 13.23 -12.38
C LEU A 344 -29.14 14.14 -11.27
N PHE A 345 -28.35 15.08 -10.76
CA PHE A 345 -28.67 15.80 -9.52
C PHE A 345 -28.49 17.32 -9.62
N GLY A 346 -28.03 17.83 -10.75
CA GLY A 346 -27.78 19.24 -10.98
C GLY A 346 -26.31 19.64 -10.86
N ARG A 347 -25.96 20.80 -11.44
CA ARG A 347 -24.57 21.28 -11.61
C ARG A 347 -23.79 21.29 -10.30
N ARG A 348 -24.37 21.82 -9.22
CA ARG A 348 -23.71 21.94 -7.91
C ARG A 348 -23.28 20.57 -7.37
N THR A 349 -24.20 19.61 -7.34
CA THR A 349 -23.89 18.22 -6.94
C THR A 349 -22.84 17.58 -7.85
N GLY A 350 -22.90 17.85 -9.17
CA GLY A 350 -21.86 17.42 -10.11
C GLY A 350 -20.49 17.98 -9.74
N VAL A 351 -20.37 19.28 -9.45
CA VAL A 351 -19.09 19.89 -9.06
C VAL A 351 -18.56 19.27 -7.78
N ILE A 352 -19.42 19.10 -6.77
CA ILE A 352 -19.05 18.46 -5.50
C ILE A 352 -18.58 17.01 -5.74
N ALA A 353 -19.28 16.24 -6.56
CA ALA A 353 -18.89 14.86 -6.89
C ALA A 353 -17.54 14.79 -7.60
N GLY A 354 -17.31 15.68 -8.58
CA GLY A 354 -16.02 15.81 -9.25
C GLY A 354 -14.89 16.16 -8.27
N LEU A 355 -15.11 17.13 -7.38
CA LEU A 355 -14.11 17.51 -6.36
C LEU A 355 -13.83 16.38 -5.37
N ILE A 356 -14.85 15.70 -4.84
CA ILE A 356 -14.66 14.56 -3.93
C ILE A 356 -13.85 13.47 -4.63
N LEU A 357 -14.18 13.10 -5.87
CA LEU A 357 -13.44 12.08 -6.61
C LEU A 357 -12.00 12.52 -6.92
N ALA A 358 -11.79 13.81 -7.23
CA ALA A 358 -10.46 14.35 -7.48
C ALA A 358 -9.55 14.25 -6.25
N LEU A 359 -10.13 14.39 -5.05
CA LEU A 359 -9.42 14.54 -3.78
C LEU A 359 -9.32 13.25 -2.96
N ILE A 360 -10.25 12.31 -3.09
CA ILE A 360 -10.29 11.12 -2.23
C ILE A 360 -9.04 10.24 -2.43
N SER A 361 -8.38 9.87 -1.33
CA SER A 361 -7.10 9.14 -1.37
C SER A 361 -7.21 7.82 -2.14
N GLN A 362 -8.37 7.16 -2.06
CA GLN A 362 -8.59 5.89 -2.75
C GLN A 362 -8.51 6.03 -4.28
N HIS A 363 -9.04 7.11 -4.86
CA HIS A 363 -8.97 7.35 -6.31
C HIS A 363 -7.59 7.82 -6.73
N LEU A 364 -6.88 8.57 -5.87
CA LEU A 364 -5.46 8.93 -6.10
C LEU A 364 -4.56 7.68 -6.12
N ILE A 365 -4.69 6.79 -5.14
CA ILE A 365 -3.96 5.51 -5.10
C ILE A 365 -4.22 4.72 -6.38
N PHE A 366 -5.48 4.54 -6.76
CA PHE A 366 -5.79 3.84 -8.01
C PHE A 366 -5.21 4.56 -9.22
N SER A 367 -5.29 5.89 -9.32
CA SER A 367 -4.75 6.63 -10.46
C SER A 367 -3.24 6.50 -10.66
N SER A 368 -2.50 6.13 -9.60
CA SER A 368 -1.07 5.86 -9.67
C SER A 368 -0.72 4.46 -10.20
N LYS A 369 -1.72 3.59 -10.41
CA LYS A 369 -1.54 2.20 -10.85
C LYS A 369 -1.42 2.03 -12.34
N LEU A 370 -0.54 1.12 -12.75
CA LEU A 370 -0.28 0.77 -14.15
C LEU A 370 -1.26 -0.28 -14.67
N GLU A 371 -1.98 -0.98 -13.83
CA GLU A 371 -3.00 -1.93 -14.26
C GLU A 371 -4.20 -1.21 -14.91
N SER A 372 -4.92 -1.91 -15.79
CA SER A 372 -6.06 -1.38 -16.57
C SER A 372 -7.29 -0.93 -15.74
N MET A 373 -7.21 -0.99 -14.42
CA MET A 373 -8.32 -0.75 -13.50
C MET A 373 -8.91 0.66 -13.67
N ASN A 374 -8.03 1.68 -13.83
CA ASN A 374 -8.45 3.07 -14.03
C ASN A 374 -9.14 3.28 -15.38
N LEU A 375 -8.64 2.61 -16.43
CA LEU A 375 -9.22 2.66 -17.77
C LEU A 375 -10.63 2.06 -17.76
N THR A 376 -10.83 0.94 -17.06
CA THR A 376 -12.16 0.35 -16.84
C THR A 376 -13.11 1.28 -16.09
N MET A 377 -12.62 1.90 -15.00
CA MET A 377 -13.42 2.84 -14.21
C MET A 377 -13.85 4.07 -15.04
N LEU A 378 -12.95 4.62 -15.86
CA LEU A 378 -13.26 5.66 -16.82
C LEU A 378 -14.31 5.18 -17.84
N ALA A 379 -14.06 4.04 -18.50
CA ALA A 379 -14.93 3.53 -19.55
C ALA A 379 -16.37 3.31 -19.07
N VAL A 380 -16.55 2.71 -17.89
CA VAL A 380 -17.88 2.51 -17.29
C VAL A 380 -18.56 3.84 -16.96
N THR A 381 -17.82 4.82 -16.43
CA THR A 381 -18.38 6.14 -16.11
C THR A 381 -18.78 6.91 -17.37
N VAL A 382 -17.97 6.87 -18.42
CA VAL A 382 -18.27 7.45 -19.73
C VAL A 382 -19.53 6.81 -20.32
N SER A 383 -19.63 5.49 -20.27
CA SER A 383 -20.82 4.74 -20.68
C SER A 383 -22.06 5.27 -19.94
N PHE A 384 -22.02 5.35 -18.62
CA PHE A 384 -23.17 5.81 -17.83
C PHE A 384 -23.55 7.26 -18.10
N PHE A 385 -22.56 8.15 -18.26
CA PHE A 385 -22.84 9.53 -18.68
C PHE A 385 -23.56 9.59 -20.02
N PHE A 386 -23.04 8.92 -21.05
CA PHE A 386 -23.64 8.95 -22.38
C PHE A 386 -25.00 8.25 -22.44
N TYR A 387 -25.22 7.22 -21.61
CA TYR A 387 -26.53 6.59 -21.44
C TYR A 387 -27.60 7.62 -21.01
N PHE A 388 -27.34 8.37 -19.93
CA PHE A 388 -28.29 9.39 -19.46
C PHE A 388 -28.40 10.58 -20.42
N ALA A 389 -27.28 11.00 -21.03
CA ALA A 389 -27.29 12.07 -22.02
C ALA A 389 -28.09 11.70 -23.29
N ALA A 390 -28.01 10.44 -23.73
CA ALA A 390 -28.78 9.91 -24.86
C ALA A 390 -30.28 9.89 -24.57
N LEU A 391 -30.67 9.46 -23.36
CA LEU A 391 -32.07 9.46 -22.92
C LEU A 391 -32.66 10.86 -22.82
N ARG A 392 -31.88 11.87 -22.37
CA ARG A 392 -32.34 13.26 -22.34
C ARG A 392 -32.56 13.82 -23.74
N ASN A 393 -31.59 13.62 -24.63
CA ASN A 393 -31.53 14.28 -25.93
C ASN A 393 -32.18 13.47 -27.07
N ALA A 394 -32.73 12.28 -26.78
CA ALA A 394 -33.16 11.30 -27.78
C ALA A 394 -32.11 11.05 -28.88
N ASN A 395 -30.82 11.02 -28.50
CA ASN A 395 -29.71 10.93 -29.44
C ASN A 395 -29.15 9.50 -29.52
N LYS A 396 -29.36 8.83 -30.67
CA LYS A 396 -28.87 7.47 -30.92
C LYS A 396 -27.35 7.36 -30.95
N PHE A 397 -26.63 8.39 -31.43
CA PHE A 397 -25.16 8.39 -31.46
C PHE A 397 -24.60 8.35 -30.04
N PHE A 398 -25.14 9.13 -29.10
CA PHE A 398 -24.74 9.04 -27.69
C PHE A 398 -25.00 7.66 -27.11
N MET A 399 -26.07 6.98 -27.54
CA MET A 399 -26.34 5.61 -27.10
C MET A 399 -25.35 4.58 -27.68
N VAL A 400 -24.90 4.77 -28.93
CA VAL A 400 -23.80 3.97 -29.52
C VAL A 400 -22.50 4.19 -28.75
N VAL A 401 -22.13 5.45 -28.47
CA VAL A 401 -20.93 5.77 -27.67
C VAL A 401 -21.02 5.13 -26.28
N SER A 402 -22.20 5.19 -25.64
CA SER A 402 -22.47 4.49 -24.38
C SER A 402 -22.16 2.99 -24.47
N GLY A 403 -22.69 2.32 -25.50
CA GLY A 403 -22.44 0.89 -25.73
C GLY A 403 -20.97 0.55 -26.00
N ILE A 404 -20.27 1.34 -26.82
CA ILE A 404 -18.84 1.16 -27.11
C ILE A 404 -18.01 1.19 -25.81
N PHE A 405 -18.22 2.20 -24.97
CA PHE A 405 -17.50 2.33 -23.71
C PHE A 405 -17.92 1.27 -22.67
N LEU A 406 -19.16 0.81 -22.69
CA LEU A 406 -19.56 -0.36 -21.90
C LEU A 406 -18.77 -1.60 -22.33
N GLY A 407 -18.64 -1.84 -23.64
CA GLY A 407 -17.85 -2.92 -24.21
C GLY A 407 -16.38 -2.86 -23.77
N PHE A 408 -15.76 -1.68 -23.84
CA PHE A 408 -14.40 -1.48 -23.30
C PHE A 408 -14.32 -1.74 -21.80
N GLY A 409 -15.31 -1.29 -21.02
CA GLY A 409 -15.40 -1.55 -19.59
C GLY A 409 -15.29 -3.05 -19.28
N ILE A 410 -16.09 -3.87 -19.97
CA ILE A 410 -16.12 -5.35 -19.79
C ILE A 410 -14.79 -5.99 -20.21
N TYR A 411 -14.15 -5.46 -21.26
CA TYR A 411 -12.90 -6.01 -21.81
C TYR A 411 -11.71 -5.73 -20.88
N LEU A 412 -11.51 -4.48 -20.46
CA LEU A 412 -10.25 -3.99 -19.91
C LEU A 412 -9.83 -4.62 -18.58
N TYR A 413 -10.76 -4.85 -17.65
CA TYR A 413 -10.46 -5.36 -16.30
C TYR A 413 -11.64 -6.14 -15.73
N THR A 414 -11.35 -7.16 -14.90
CA THR A 414 -12.34 -8.13 -14.41
C THR A 414 -13.56 -7.50 -13.73
N PRO A 415 -13.41 -6.51 -12.82
CA PRO A 415 -14.52 -5.73 -12.30
C PRO A 415 -15.48 -5.14 -13.33
N GLY A 416 -15.00 -4.68 -14.47
CA GLY A 416 -15.83 -4.12 -15.54
C GLY A 416 -16.96 -5.05 -16.02
N ARG A 417 -16.82 -6.36 -15.82
CA ARG A 417 -17.80 -7.38 -16.23
C ARG A 417 -19.14 -7.27 -15.52
N VAL A 418 -19.23 -6.61 -14.35
CA VAL A 418 -20.52 -6.38 -13.67
C VAL A 418 -21.22 -5.09 -14.12
N ALA A 419 -20.57 -4.25 -14.93
CA ALA A 419 -21.19 -3.00 -15.39
C ALA A 419 -22.50 -3.21 -16.19
N PRO A 420 -22.62 -4.21 -17.09
CA PRO A 420 -23.88 -4.49 -17.77
C PRO A 420 -25.00 -4.92 -16.81
N VAL A 421 -24.66 -5.63 -15.73
CA VAL A 421 -25.62 -6.10 -14.73
C VAL A 421 -26.32 -4.92 -14.04
N ILE A 422 -25.60 -3.83 -13.77
CA ILE A 422 -26.16 -2.59 -13.22
C ILE A 422 -27.31 -2.07 -14.10
N LEU A 423 -27.08 -1.97 -15.41
CA LEU A 423 -28.06 -1.43 -16.35
C LEU A 423 -29.24 -2.38 -16.55
N VAL A 424 -28.99 -3.68 -16.67
CA VAL A 424 -30.05 -4.69 -16.81
C VAL A 424 -30.97 -4.69 -15.59
N LEU A 425 -30.41 -4.71 -14.38
CA LEU A 425 -31.20 -4.63 -13.15
C LEU A 425 -31.96 -3.32 -13.05
N TYR A 426 -31.32 -2.20 -13.44
CA TYR A 426 -31.98 -0.91 -13.49
C TYR A 426 -33.20 -0.94 -14.43
N TRP A 427 -33.07 -1.48 -15.65
CA TRP A 427 -34.16 -1.61 -16.60
C TRP A 427 -35.29 -2.53 -16.12
N ILE A 428 -34.94 -3.68 -15.53
CA ILE A 428 -35.91 -4.62 -14.95
C ILE A 428 -36.71 -3.94 -13.83
N ILE A 429 -36.04 -3.25 -12.91
CA ILE A 429 -36.72 -2.59 -11.79
C ILE A 429 -37.59 -1.42 -12.28
N LEU A 430 -37.12 -0.63 -13.25
CA LEU A 430 -37.95 0.40 -13.89
C LEU A 430 -39.22 -0.20 -14.51
N PHE A 431 -39.10 -1.35 -15.18
CA PHE A 431 -40.20 -2.05 -15.81
C PHE A 431 -41.20 -2.60 -14.78
N ILE A 432 -40.72 -3.35 -13.78
CA ILE A 432 -41.55 -3.97 -12.73
C ILE A 432 -42.30 -2.91 -11.91
N LEU A 433 -41.63 -1.82 -11.53
CA LEU A 433 -42.23 -0.76 -10.72
C LEU A 433 -43.04 0.25 -11.54
N ASN A 434 -43.15 0.04 -12.87
CA ASN A 434 -43.80 0.92 -13.83
C ASN A 434 -43.42 2.40 -13.63
N LEU A 435 -42.15 2.66 -13.29
CA LEU A 435 -41.64 3.99 -13.08
C LEU A 435 -41.64 4.68 -14.46
N LYS A 436 -42.53 5.68 -14.65
CA LYS A 436 -42.82 6.29 -15.95
C LYS A 436 -41.53 6.67 -16.69
N VAL A 437 -41.19 5.90 -17.72
CA VAL A 437 -40.20 6.27 -18.75
C VAL A 437 -40.99 6.91 -19.89
N LYS A 438 -40.67 8.16 -20.24
CA LYS A 438 -41.24 8.78 -21.45
C LYS A 438 -40.79 7.98 -22.66
N GLY A 439 -41.71 7.55 -23.53
CA GLY A 439 -41.39 6.78 -24.74
C GLY A 439 -40.84 5.38 -24.46
N LYS A 440 -41.66 4.46 -23.91
CA LYS A 440 -41.24 3.06 -23.65
C LYS A 440 -40.65 2.35 -24.88
N LYS A 441 -41.15 2.64 -26.09
CA LYS A 441 -40.61 2.12 -27.35
C LYS A 441 -39.20 2.65 -27.64
N ASP A 442 -38.99 3.95 -27.47
CA ASP A 442 -37.67 4.56 -27.63
C ASP A 442 -36.69 4.02 -26.61
N PHE A 443 -37.11 3.86 -25.35
CA PHE A 443 -36.27 3.23 -24.33
C PHE A 443 -35.78 1.84 -24.74
N LEU A 444 -36.66 0.98 -25.28
CA LEU A 444 -36.26 -0.36 -25.75
C LEU A 444 -35.29 -0.28 -26.93
N ILE A 445 -35.57 0.56 -27.93
CA ILE A 445 -34.70 0.75 -29.11
C ILE A 445 -33.30 1.21 -28.68
N PHE A 446 -33.22 2.19 -27.77
CA PHE A 446 -31.97 2.71 -27.28
C PHE A 446 -31.18 1.66 -26.49
N SER A 447 -31.86 0.86 -25.64
CA SER A 447 -31.22 -0.26 -24.95
C SER A 447 -30.66 -1.31 -25.92
N VAL A 448 -31.39 -1.65 -27.00
CA VAL A 448 -30.91 -2.58 -28.03
C VAL A 448 -29.68 -2.02 -28.75
N ILE A 449 -29.69 -0.74 -29.15
CA ILE A 449 -28.55 -0.07 -29.79
C ILE A 449 -27.31 -0.14 -28.88
N MET A 450 -27.48 0.13 -27.60
CA MET A 450 -26.39 0.09 -26.62
C MET A 450 -25.80 -1.31 -26.47
N VAL A 451 -26.66 -2.33 -26.33
CA VAL A 451 -26.24 -3.73 -26.19
C VAL A 451 -25.49 -4.17 -27.45
N PHE A 452 -26.00 -3.85 -28.64
CA PHE A 452 -25.36 -4.21 -29.90
C PHE A 452 -23.97 -3.55 -30.05
N ALA A 453 -23.85 -2.26 -29.74
CA ALA A 453 -22.56 -1.56 -29.76
C ALA A 453 -21.56 -2.14 -28.75
N ALA A 454 -22.02 -2.51 -27.55
CA ALA A 454 -21.18 -3.17 -26.54
C ALA A 454 -20.70 -4.55 -27.01
N LEU A 455 -21.60 -5.34 -27.64
CA LEU A 455 -21.27 -6.66 -28.19
C LEU A 455 -20.26 -6.58 -29.33
N ILE A 456 -20.33 -5.58 -30.21
CA ILE A 456 -19.33 -5.41 -31.28
C ILE A 456 -17.92 -5.23 -30.70
N VAL A 457 -17.78 -4.38 -29.68
CA VAL A 457 -16.47 -4.13 -29.04
C VAL A 457 -16.00 -5.37 -28.26
N PHE A 458 -16.92 -6.07 -27.60
CA PHE A 458 -16.60 -7.26 -26.82
C PHE A 458 -16.47 -8.55 -27.65
N ALA A 459 -16.90 -8.54 -28.92
CA ALA A 459 -16.99 -9.73 -29.76
C ALA A 459 -15.69 -10.55 -29.85
N PRO A 460 -14.49 -9.96 -29.99
CA PRO A 460 -13.26 -10.73 -30.00
C PRO A 460 -13.06 -11.51 -28.69
N MET A 461 -13.20 -10.82 -27.54
CA MET A 461 -13.09 -11.47 -26.24
C MET A 461 -14.18 -12.54 -26.06
N LEU A 462 -15.40 -12.30 -26.54
CA LEU A 462 -16.48 -13.28 -26.50
C LEU A 462 -16.11 -14.56 -27.27
N ASP A 463 -15.55 -14.44 -28.47
CA ASP A 463 -15.05 -15.59 -29.24
C ASP A 463 -13.98 -16.38 -28.46
N TYR A 464 -13.03 -15.67 -27.84
CA TYR A 464 -12.02 -16.31 -26.99
C TYR A 464 -12.64 -17.02 -25.78
N VAL A 465 -13.61 -16.40 -25.10
CA VAL A 465 -14.31 -16.96 -23.94
C VAL A 465 -15.08 -18.22 -24.33
N MET A 466 -15.76 -18.22 -25.49
CA MET A 466 -16.47 -19.40 -25.99
C MET A 466 -15.51 -20.57 -26.27
N LYS A 467 -14.32 -20.28 -26.79
CA LYS A 467 -13.29 -21.30 -27.09
C LYS A 467 -12.51 -21.76 -25.87
N ASN A 468 -12.37 -20.91 -24.84
CA ASN A 468 -11.48 -21.13 -23.69
C ASN A 468 -12.22 -20.94 -22.35
N THR A 469 -13.49 -21.36 -22.25
CA THR A 469 -14.35 -21.09 -21.10
C THR A 469 -13.73 -21.55 -19.78
N GLY A 470 -13.17 -22.76 -19.73
CA GLY A 470 -12.52 -23.31 -18.53
C GLY A 470 -11.38 -22.41 -18.04
N THR A 471 -10.46 -22.05 -18.94
CA THR A 471 -9.30 -21.18 -18.64
C THR A 471 -9.72 -19.78 -18.18
N TYR A 472 -10.68 -19.18 -18.89
CA TYR A 472 -11.12 -17.81 -18.60
C TYR A 472 -11.80 -17.67 -17.23
N PHE A 473 -12.63 -18.64 -16.86
CA PHE A 473 -13.37 -18.61 -15.59
C PHE A 473 -12.63 -19.26 -14.41
N LYS A 474 -11.53 -19.99 -14.64
CA LYS A 474 -10.77 -20.70 -13.59
C LYS A 474 -10.51 -19.86 -12.35
N ARG A 475 -9.94 -18.65 -12.53
CA ARG A 475 -9.66 -17.73 -11.41
C ARG A 475 -10.93 -17.23 -10.72
N ALA A 476 -12.00 -16.96 -11.46
CA ALA A 476 -13.28 -16.55 -10.86
C ALA A 476 -13.90 -17.71 -10.06
N SER A 477 -13.87 -18.94 -10.57
CA SER A 477 -14.40 -20.12 -9.87
C SER A 477 -13.65 -20.46 -8.59
N SER A 478 -12.33 -20.23 -8.53
CA SER A 478 -11.52 -20.51 -7.33
C SER A 478 -11.84 -19.60 -6.14
N PHE A 479 -12.45 -18.44 -6.38
CA PHE A 479 -12.73 -17.46 -5.35
C PHE A 479 -14.22 -17.10 -5.26
N ASN A 480 -15.17 -17.89 -5.77
CA ASN A 480 -16.59 -17.50 -5.79
C ASN A 480 -17.44 -18.26 -4.76
N ILE A 481 -18.17 -17.55 -3.89
CA ILE A 481 -19.08 -18.13 -2.89
C ILE A 481 -20.46 -18.53 -3.45
N LEU A 482 -20.79 -18.14 -4.68
CA LEU A 482 -22.08 -18.44 -5.32
C LEU A 482 -22.46 -19.93 -5.28
N PRO A 483 -21.56 -20.90 -5.52
CA PRO A 483 -21.91 -22.33 -5.41
C PRO A 483 -22.40 -22.73 -4.01
N LEU A 484 -21.94 -22.07 -2.94
CA LEU A 484 -22.42 -22.32 -1.57
C LEU A 484 -23.84 -21.78 -1.35
N LEU A 485 -24.20 -20.63 -1.96
CA LEU A 485 -25.55 -20.08 -1.88
C LEU A 485 -26.62 -21.01 -2.46
N PHE A 486 -26.24 -21.87 -3.41
CA PHE A 486 -27.12 -22.85 -4.04
C PHE A 486 -26.91 -24.27 -3.49
N SER A 487 -26.11 -24.42 -2.42
CA SER A 487 -25.90 -25.69 -1.73
C SER A 487 -27.00 -25.95 -0.69
N LYS A 488 -27.09 -27.18 -0.17
CA LYS A 488 -28.05 -27.54 0.90
C LYS A 488 -27.80 -26.81 2.22
N ASP A 489 -26.66 -26.13 2.39
CA ASP A 489 -26.30 -25.38 3.58
C ASP A 489 -26.45 -23.86 3.37
N MET A 490 -27.70 -23.43 3.17
CA MET A 490 -28.05 -22.02 2.98
C MET A 490 -27.70 -21.17 4.22
N GLY A 491 -27.68 -21.78 5.42
CA GLY A 491 -27.30 -21.12 6.66
C GLY A 491 -25.86 -20.61 6.62
N SER A 492 -24.91 -21.47 6.29
CA SER A 492 -23.50 -21.09 6.15
C SER A 492 -23.29 -20.03 5.06
N ALA A 493 -24.01 -20.12 3.94
CA ALA A 493 -23.90 -19.15 2.86
C ALA A 493 -24.38 -17.74 3.28
N VAL A 494 -25.48 -17.64 4.03
CA VAL A 494 -25.96 -16.36 4.57
C VAL A 494 -24.97 -15.77 5.59
N VAL A 495 -24.40 -16.60 6.47
CA VAL A 495 -23.38 -16.15 7.43
C VAL A 495 -22.15 -15.59 6.72
N LEU A 496 -21.66 -16.29 5.69
CA LEU A 496 -20.55 -15.82 4.84
C LEU A 496 -20.90 -14.49 4.15
N TRP A 497 -22.10 -14.35 3.61
CA TRP A 497 -22.54 -13.10 2.97
C TRP A 497 -22.59 -11.91 3.94
N VAL A 498 -23.16 -12.11 5.13
CA VAL A 498 -23.19 -11.09 6.19
C VAL A 498 -21.77 -10.72 6.61
N HIS A 499 -20.89 -11.72 6.71
CA HIS A 499 -19.48 -11.51 7.01
C HIS A 499 -18.77 -10.67 5.92
N GLN A 500 -18.98 -10.97 4.64
CA GLN A 500 -18.40 -10.19 3.53
C GLN A 500 -18.93 -8.76 3.49
N PHE A 501 -20.23 -8.56 3.76
CA PHE A 501 -20.78 -7.22 3.90
C PHE A 501 -20.15 -6.45 5.07
N GLY A 502 -19.95 -7.12 6.21
CA GLY A 502 -19.23 -6.57 7.36
C GLY A 502 -17.77 -6.21 7.04
N ILE A 503 -17.06 -7.02 6.24
CA ILE A 503 -15.72 -6.69 5.73
C ILE A 503 -15.76 -5.42 4.87
N LEU A 504 -16.69 -5.29 3.93
CA LEU A 504 -16.77 -4.10 3.08
C LEU A 504 -17.13 -2.84 3.85
N PHE A 505 -18.03 -2.96 4.83
CA PHE A 505 -18.34 -1.85 5.72
C PHE A 505 -17.09 -1.41 6.50
N ARG A 506 -16.32 -2.37 7.02
CA ARG A 506 -15.03 -2.07 7.66
C ARG A 506 -14.07 -1.38 6.70
N LEU A 507 -13.94 -1.88 5.47
CA LEU A 507 -13.09 -1.30 4.43
C LEU A 507 -13.36 0.19 4.23
N PHE A 508 -14.62 0.62 4.24
CA PHE A 508 -14.97 2.02 4.00
C PHE A 508 -14.82 2.92 5.23
N PHE A 509 -15.14 2.42 6.43
CA PHE A 509 -15.31 3.30 7.61
C PHE A 509 -14.35 3.03 8.77
N SER A 510 -13.88 1.80 8.95
CA SER A 510 -13.15 1.43 10.16
C SER A 510 -11.71 0.97 9.91
N GLU A 511 -11.46 0.09 8.95
CA GLU A 511 -10.18 -0.61 8.78
C GLU A 511 -9.97 -1.04 7.32
N GLY A 512 -8.75 -0.90 6.81
CA GLY A 512 -8.36 -1.35 5.47
C GLY A 512 -7.46 -2.60 5.50
N CYS A 513 -7.17 -3.18 4.33
CA CYS A 513 -6.22 -4.29 4.25
C CYS A 513 -4.82 -3.91 4.74
N ALA A 514 -4.06 -4.90 5.17
CA ALA A 514 -2.63 -4.77 5.46
C ALA A 514 -1.77 -4.47 4.21
N ASN A 515 -2.29 -4.84 3.03
CA ASN A 515 -1.58 -4.63 1.76
C ASN A 515 -1.58 -3.15 1.36
N GLY A 516 -0.40 -2.53 1.36
CA GLY A 516 -0.20 -1.14 0.95
C GLY A 516 -0.36 -0.84 -0.54
N VAL A 517 -0.57 -1.84 -1.39
CA VAL A 517 -0.67 -1.65 -2.84
C VAL A 517 -1.98 -0.96 -3.25
N HIS A 518 -3.12 -1.28 -2.63
CA HIS A 518 -4.44 -0.84 -3.13
C HIS A 518 -5.22 0.05 -2.15
N ASN A 519 -4.72 0.22 -0.94
CA ASN A 519 -5.23 1.16 0.06
C ASN A 519 -4.10 1.46 1.04
N PHE A 520 -4.28 2.49 1.85
CA PHE A 520 -3.43 2.74 2.99
C PHE A 520 -3.56 1.57 4.00
N PRO A 521 -2.43 0.96 4.42
CA PRO A 521 -2.42 -0.17 5.34
C PRO A 521 -3.17 0.07 6.65
N GLY A 522 -4.09 -0.84 7.00
CA GLY A 522 -4.78 -0.82 8.28
C GLY A 522 -5.68 0.41 8.51
N ARG A 523 -6.02 1.19 7.47
CA ARG A 523 -6.93 2.34 7.57
C ARG A 523 -8.09 2.27 6.59
N ALA A 524 -9.24 2.74 7.02
CA ALA A 524 -10.46 2.82 6.21
C ALA A 524 -10.25 3.61 4.91
N ALA A 525 -10.86 3.20 3.81
CA ALA A 525 -10.72 3.86 2.50
C ALA A 525 -11.21 5.33 2.53
N PHE A 526 -12.17 5.68 3.40
CA PHE A 526 -12.64 7.05 3.56
C PHE A 526 -11.98 7.75 4.73
N ASP A 527 -11.78 9.06 4.58
CA ASP A 527 -11.67 9.93 5.74
C ASP A 527 -13.03 10.12 6.42
N TYR A 528 -13.03 10.58 7.66
CA TYR A 528 -14.23 10.71 8.47
C TYR A 528 -15.28 11.65 7.87
N LEU A 529 -14.88 12.72 7.16
CA LEU A 529 -15.81 13.67 6.55
C LEU A 529 -16.46 13.08 5.30
N THR A 530 -15.66 12.47 4.42
CA THR A 530 -16.20 11.77 3.25
C THR A 530 -17.13 10.65 3.67
N GLY A 531 -16.76 9.87 4.69
CA GLY A 531 -17.60 8.84 5.28
C GLY A 531 -18.93 9.39 5.81
N PHE A 532 -18.90 10.48 6.59
CA PHE A 532 -20.09 11.15 7.10
C PHE A 532 -21.04 11.58 5.97
N PHE A 533 -20.55 12.29 4.94
CA PHE A 533 -21.38 12.74 3.83
C PHE A 533 -21.90 11.58 2.99
N PHE A 534 -21.09 10.52 2.82
CA PHE A 534 -21.52 9.30 2.17
C PHE A 534 -22.71 8.67 2.91
N LEU A 535 -22.67 8.52 4.23
CA LEU A 535 -23.77 7.92 4.99
C LEU A 535 -25.05 8.78 4.90
N GLY A 536 -24.91 10.10 5.00
CA GLY A 536 -26.04 11.03 4.83
C GLY A 536 -26.67 10.96 3.43
N GLY A 537 -25.84 10.91 2.39
CA GLY A 537 -26.28 10.75 1.01
C GLY A 537 -26.91 9.37 0.74
N LEU A 538 -26.34 8.31 1.30
CA LEU A 538 -26.86 6.95 1.18
C LEU A 538 -28.24 6.84 1.86
N GLY A 539 -28.39 7.38 3.06
CA GLY A 539 -29.67 7.45 3.76
C GLY A 539 -30.73 8.20 2.96
N TYR A 540 -30.37 9.35 2.36
CA TYR A 540 -31.25 10.10 1.47
C TYR A 540 -31.67 9.28 0.25
N MET A 541 -30.72 8.62 -0.43
CA MET A 541 -31.02 7.83 -1.62
C MET A 541 -31.86 6.60 -1.31
N ILE A 542 -31.61 5.92 -0.18
CA ILE A 542 -32.42 4.77 0.27
C ILE A 542 -33.83 5.21 0.61
N TYR A 543 -34.01 6.34 1.30
CA TYR A 543 -35.33 6.86 1.58
C TYR A 543 -36.11 7.19 0.30
N TYR A 544 -35.41 7.79 -0.68
CA TYR A 544 -35.95 8.11 -2.00
C TYR A 544 -35.56 7.10 -3.08
N TRP A 545 -35.49 5.81 -2.74
CA TRP A 545 -34.94 4.80 -3.65
C TRP A 545 -35.77 4.63 -4.93
N LYS A 546 -37.06 4.99 -4.89
CA LYS A 546 -37.96 4.96 -6.07
C LYS A 546 -37.67 6.08 -7.09
N SER A 547 -36.85 7.07 -6.75
CA SER A 547 -36.37 8.05 -7.72
C SER A 547 -35.43 7.35 -8.71
N ARG A 548 -35.68 7.50 -10.02
CA ARG A 548 -34.90 6.87 -11.09
C ARG A 548 -33.39 7.09 -10.94
N ASN A 549 -33.00 8.32 -10.57
CA ASN A 549 -31.60 8.70 -10.45
C ASN A 549 -30.96 8.07 -9.20
N ASN A 550 -31.69 8.03 -8.08
CA ASN A 550 -31.23 7.39 -6.86
C ASN A 550 -31.12 5.88 -7.04
N LEU A 551 -32.14 5.25 -7.65
CA LEU A 551 -32.15 3.82 -7.96
C LEU A 551 -30.91 3.43 -8.76
N PHE A 552 -30.60 4.18 -9.83
CA PHE A 552 -29.41 3.92 -10.64
C PHE A 552 -28.12 3.99 -9.81
N VAL A 553 -27.92 5.03 -9.02
CA VAL A 553 -26.70 5.19 -8.21
C VAL A 553 -26.61 4.13 -7.10
N LEU A 554 -27.73 3.77 -6.47
CA LEU A 554 -27.79 2.67 -5.49
C LEU A 554 -27.42 1.32 -6.13
N LEU A 555 -27.96 1.02 -7.32
CA LEU A 555 -27.61 -0.19 -8.06
C LEU A 555 -26.14 -0.19 -8.47
N TRP A 556 -25.62 0.94 -8.95
CA TRP A 556 -24.22 1.06 -9.30
C TRP A 556 -23.32 0.82 -8.08
N PHE A 557 -23.62 1.45 -6.94
CA PHE A 557 -22.88 1.24 -5.70
C PHE A 557 -22.94 -0.22 -5.24
N THR A 558 -24.14 -0.80 -5.14
CA THR A 558 -24.34 -2.16 -4.61
C THR A 558 -23.77 -3.24 -5.52
N VAL A 559 -24.07 -3.21 -6.82
CA VAL A 559 -23.58 -4.19 -7.80
C VAL A 559 -22.09 -3.95 -8.10
N GLY A 560 -21.62 -2.70 -8.07
CA GLY A 560 -20.21 -2.37 -8.19
C GLY A 560 -19.35 -2.93 -7.05
N MET A 561 -19.94 -3.14 -5.87
CA MET A 561 -19.34 -3.90 -4.78
C MET A 561 -19.54 -5.43 -4.90
N GLY A 562 -20.44 -5.87 -5.79
CA GLY A 562 -20.92 -7.25 -5.87
C GLY A 562 -19.81 -8.28 -6.01
N ILE A 563 -18.74 -8.00 -6.77
CA ILE A 563 -17.60 -8.91 -6.90
C ILE A 563 -16.89 -9.13 -5.56
N ALA A 564 -16.75 -8.07 -4.77
CA ALA A 564 -16.13 -8.17 -3.46
C ALA A 564 -17.03 -8.96 -2.48
N ILE A 565 -18.35 -8.81 -2.58
CA ILE A 565 -19.31 -9.54 -1.74
C ILE A 565 -19.34 -11.03 -2.07
N ILE A 566 -19.25 -11.41 -3.35
CA ILE A 566 -19.33 -12.81 -3.79
C ILE A 566 -17.99 -13.55 -3.76
N SER A 567 -16.90 -12.90 -3.34
CA SER A 567 -15.58 -13.53 -3.38
C SER A 567 -15.23 -14.21 -2.05
N PHE A 568 -14.61 -15.39 -2.07
CA PHE A 568 -13.89 -15.99 -0.94
C PHE A 568 -12.64 -15.18 -0.59
N GLY A 569 -12.28 -15.22 0.69
CA GLY A 569 -11.12 -14.53 1.25
C GLY A 569 -11.55 -13.49 2.29
N ALA A 570 -10.88 -13.54 3.44
CA ALA A 570 -11.08 -12.63 4.56
C ALA A 570 -10.45 -11.24 4.33
N ASP A 571 -9.80 -11.04 3.18
CA ASP A 571 -8.96 -9.87 2.94
C ASP A 571 -9.79 -8.68 2.45
N LEU A 572 -9.59 -7.54 3.10
CA LEU A 572 -10.12 -6.22 2.79
C LEU A 572 -9.56 -5.66 1.46
N TYR A 573 -9.64 -6.40 0.35
CA TYR A 573 -8.91 -6.12 -0.90
C TYR A 573 -9.60 -5.06 -1.78
N PRO A 574 -9.12 -3.80 -1.81
CA PRO A 574 -9.84 -2.66 -2.40
C PRO A 574 -9.95 -2.70 -3.93
N ALA A 575 -9.08 -3.44 -4.62
CA ALA A 575 -9.17 -3.63 -6.07
C ALA A 575 -10.53 -4.18 -6.53
N ARG A 576 -11.22 -4.94 -5.67
CA ARG A 576 -12.54 -5.54 -5.97
C ARG A 576 -13.70 -4.53 -5.92
N ILE A 577 -13.50 -3.37 -5.30
CA ILE A 577 -14.53 -2.31 -5.18
C ILE A 577 -14.28 -1.11 -6.10
N ILE A 578 -13.30 -1.19 -7.02
CA ILE A 578 -12.91 -0.04 -7.85
C ILE A 578 -14.08 0.58 -8.62
N LEU A 579 -15.02 -0.25 -9.10
CA LEU A 579 -16.21 0.24 -9.81
C LEU A 579 -17.20 0.99 -8.93
N ALA A 580 -17.17 0.81 -7.61
CA ALA A 580 -18.06 1.49 -6.69
C ALA A 580 -17.55 2.90 -6.33
N ILE A 581 -16.25 3.18 -6.48
CA ILE A 581 -15.64 4.46 -6.07
C ILE A 581 -16.28 5.69 -6.73
N PRO A 582 -16.61 5.69 -8.04
CA PRO A 582 -17.28 6.85 -8.63
C PRO A 582 -18.72 7.03 -8.12
N ALA A 583 -19.44 5.93 -7.84
CA ALA A 583 -20.76 5.97 -7.21
C ALA A 583 -20.69 6.52 -5.78
N VAL A 584 -19.67 6.14 -5.01
CA VAL A 584 -19.39 6.68 -3.68
C VAL A 584 -19.26 8.20 -3.72
N ALA A 585 -18.50 8.75 -4.67
CA ALA A 585 -18.34 10.19 -4.80
C ALA A 585 -19.67 10.91 -5.08
N LEU A 586 -20.54 10.32 -5.92
CA LEU A 586 -21.90 10.84 -6.16
C LEU A 586 -22.77 10.78 -4.90
N ILE A 587 -22.72 9.68 -4.15
CA ILE A 587 -23.49 9.51 -2.91
C ILE A 587 -23.04 10.55 -1.87
N ALA A 588 -21.73 10.68 -1.64
CA ALA A 588 -21.17 11.67 -0.72
C ALA A 588 -21.50 13.10 -1.16
N ALA A 589 -21.44 13.38 -2.46
CA ALA A 589 -21.81 14.69 -3.00
C ALA A 589 -23.28 15.03 -2.76
N VAL A 590 -24.19 14.06 -2.89
CA VAL A 590 -25.61 14.26 -2.55
C VAL A 590 -25.77 14.56 -1.05
N GLY A 591 -25.07 13.85 -0.17
CA GLY A 591 -25.10 14.13 1.27
C GLY A 591 -24.65 15.54 1.60
N LEU A 592 -23.51 15.98 1.06
CA LEU A 592 -22.99 17.32 1.24
C LEU A 592 -23.89 18.39 0.60
N ASP A 593 -24.42 18.13 -0.60
CA ASP A 593 -25.36 19.01 -1.29
C ASP A 593 -26.65 19.22 -0.49
N LYS A 594 -27.19 18.17 0.15
CA LYS A 594 -28.41 18.28 0.96
C LYS A 594 -28.21 19.03 2.27
N LEU A 595 -27.01 19.00 2.86
CA LEU A 595 -26.68 19.85 4.00
C LEU A 595 -26.80 21.35 3.66
N THR A 596 -26.57 21.74 2.41
CA THR A 596 -26.70 23.15 1.99
C THR A 596 -28.13 23.66 2.09
N SER A 597 -29.13 22.82 1.84
CA SER A 597 -30.54 23.18 1.93
C SER A 597 -30.94 23.55 3.35
N VAL A 598 -30.27 22.95 4.34
CA VAL A 598 -30.42 23.30 5.76
C VAL A 598 -29.76 24.64 6.03
N LEU A 599 -28.49 24.79 5.63
CA LEU A 599 -27.71 25.99 5.92
C LEU A 599 -28.28 27.25 5.24
N GLN A 600 -29.04 27.08 4.14
CA GLN A 600 -29.79 28.16 3.50
C GLN A 600 -30.91 28.73 4.38
N GLY A 601 -31.41 27.98 5.36
CA GLY A 601 -32.33 28.49 6.39
C GLY A 601 -31.66 29.46 7.37
N ILE A 602 -30.33 29.41 7.49
CA ILE A 602 -29.52 30.26 8.38
C ILE A 602 -28.93 31.41 7.56
N LYS A 603 -29.61 32.56 7.57
CA LYS A 603 -29.13 33.77 6.90
C LYS A 603 -28.14 34.53 7.79
N ILE A 604 -26.90 34.71 7.32
CA ILE A 604 -25.95 35.68 7.89
C ILE A 604 -25.90 36.88 6.94
N LYS A 605 -26.62 37.95 7.28
CA LYS A 605 -26.84 39.13 6.40
C LYS A 605 -27.45 38.73 5.04
N LYS A 606 -26.98 39.31 3.91
CA LYS A 606 -27.50 39.09 2.54
C LYS A 606 -27.01 37.80 1.86
N TYR A 607 -26.07 37.06 2.47
CA TYR A 607 -25.45 35.89 1.84
C TYR A 607 -25.83 34.60 2.58
N SER A 608 -25.98 33.49 1.85
CA SER A 608 -26.17 32.19 2.49
C SER A 608 -24.85 31.69 3.06
N ALA A 609 -24.84 31.25 4.32
CA ALA A 609 -23.65 30.68 4.96
C ALA A 609 -23.21 29.33 4.33
N ALA A 610 -24.05 28.74 3.48
CA ALA A 610 -23.85 27.42 2.90
C ALA A 610 -22.60 27.31 2.01
N LEU A 611 -22.33 28.29 1.12
CA LEU A 611 -21.22 28.18 0.17
C LEU A 611 -19.84 28.23 0.86
N PRO A 612 -19.56 29.20 1.77
CA PRO A 612 -18.30 29.18 2.53
C PRO A 612 -18.09 27.90 3.33
N VAL A 613 -19.14 27.36 3.96
CA VAL A 613 -19.06 26.10 4.73
C VAL A 613 -18.70 24.92 3.84
N ILE A 614 -19.32 24.79 2.65
CA ILE A 614 -18.96 23.72 1.69
C ILE A 614 -17.49 23.84 1.28
N ILE A 615 -17.03 25.05 0.96
CA ILE A 615 -15.64 25.29 0.55
C ILE A 615 -14.68 24.87 1.68
N ILE A 616 -14.98 25.26 2.92
CA ILE A 616 -14.19 24.87 4.09
C ILE A 616 -14.18 23.35 4.27
N LEU A 617 -15.32 22.68 4.18
CA LEU A 617 -15.42 21.22 4.30
C LEU A 617 -14.65 20.49 3.20
N LEU A 618 -14.73 20.97 1.94
CA LEU A 618 -13.96 20.44 0.83
C LEU A 618 -12.46 20.69 1.00
N ALA A 619 -12.07 21.84 1.56
CA ALA A 619 -10.68 22.13 1.90
C ALA A 619 -10.15 21.18 2.99
N PHE A 620 -10.96 20.86 4.01
CA PHE A 620 -10.60 19.86 5.02
C PHE A 620 -10.46 18.46 4.40
N ILE A 621 -11.40 18.04 3.55
CA ILE A 621 -11.30 16.76 2.80
C ILE A 621 -10.01 16.74 1.98
N ALA A 622 -9.68 17.84 1.29
CA ALA A 622 -8.44 17.96 0.53
C ALA A 622 -7.22 17.79 1.45
N VAL A 623 -7.09 18.57 2.52
CA VAL A 623 -5.94 18.51 3.43
C VAL A 623 -5.76 17.10 4.01
N LEU A 624 -6.84 16.47 4.48
CA LEU A 624 -6.79 15.11 5.06
C LEU A 624 -6.30 14.08 4.04
N ASN A 625 -6.87 14.08 2.83
CA ASN A 625 -6.52 13.10 1.81
C ASN A 625 -5.17 13.39 1.13
N MET A 626 -4.79 14.65 0.94
CA MET A 626 -3.47 15.03 0.41
C MET A 626 -2.36 14.65 1.38
N ASN A 627 -2.53 14.94 2.68
CA ASN A 627 -1.57 14.50 3.70
C ASN A 627 -1.46 12.97 3.72
N ARG A 628 -2.59 12.27 3.68
CA ARG A 628 -2.62 10.80 3.66
C ARG A 628 -1.88 10.24 2.44
N PHE A 629 -2.09 10.78 1.25
CA PHE A 629 -1.52 10.25 0.00
C PHE A 629 -0.08 10.69 -0.26
N PHE A 630 0.28 11.96 -0.04
CA PHE A 630 1.62 12.47 -0.37
C PHE A 630 2.64 12.38 0.76
N VAL A 631 2.19 12.36 2.02
CA VAL A 631 3.10 12.37 3.18
C VAL A 631 3.12 11.01 3.85
N ILE A 632 1.96 10.49 4.25
CA ILE A 632 1.90 9.27 5.07
C ILE A 632 2.11 8.01 4.20
N TYR A 633 1.40 7.91 3.08
CA TYR A 633 1.41 6.72 2.22
C TYR A 633 2.81 6.30 1.73
N PRO A 634 3.68 7.17 1.17
CA PRO A 634 5.00 6.75 0.71
C PRO A 634 5.98 6.43 1.85
N GLN A 635 5.67 6.82 3.09
CA GLN A 635 6.51 6.55 4.27
C GLN A 635 6.09 5.27 5.01
N ASP A 636 4.90 4.75 4.72
CA ASP A 636 4.39 3.53 5.35
C ASP A 636 5.27 2.32 5.00
N ALA A 637 5.65 1.53 6.00
CA ALA A 637 6.58 0.42 5.81
C ALA A 637 6.01 -0.70 4.90
N SER A 638 4.71 -0.99 4.96
CA SER A 638 4.07 -1.95 4.05
C SER A 638 4.08 -1.42 2.62
N VAL A 639 3.87 -0.11 2.42
CA VAL A 639 3.95 0.52 1.09
C VAL A 639 5.40 0.49 0.57
N ARG A 640 6.38 0.94 1.36
CA ARG A 640 7.80 0.96 0.99
C ARG A 640 8.29 -0.44 0.58
N PHE A 641 7.87 -1.46 1.31
CA PHE A 641 8.17 -2.86 1.00
C PHE A 641 7.54 -3.32 -0.32
N MET A 642 6.22 -3.15 -0.45
CA MET A 642 5.48 -3.67 -1.59
C MET A 642 5.83 -2.98 -2.91
N TYR A 643 6.39 -1.77 -2.85
CA TYR A 643 6.81 -0.98 -4.01
C TYR A 643 8.33 -0.93 -4.21
N GLY A 644 9.15 -1.51 -3.33
CA GLY A 644 10.61 -1.52 -3.49
C GLY A 644 11.26 -0.15 -3.38
N ALA A 645 10.91 0.62 -2.34
CA ALA A 645 11.34 2.01 -2.14
C ALA A 645 12.86 2.24 -2.23
N SER A 646 13.69 1.24 -1.90
CA SER A 646 15.14 1.33 -2.02
C SER A 646 15.61 1.64 -3.45
N ALA A 647 14.91 1.16 -4.47
CA ALA A 647 15.26 1.45 -5.87
C ALA A 647 15.06 2.93 -6.20
N VAL A 648 14.04 3.59 -5.62
CA VAL A 648 13.82 5.04 -5.75
C VAL A 648 14.91 5.84 -5.02
N GLU A 649 15.33 5.39 -3.84
CA GLU A 649 16.41 6.03 -3.10
C GLU A 649 17.75 5.95 -3.85
N ILE A 650 18.05 4.78 -4.44
CA ILE A 650 19.22 4.60 -5.31
C ILE A 650 19.10 5.49 -6.56
N ARG A 651 17.91 5.59 -7.20
CA ARG A 651 17.69 6.49 -8.34
C ARG A 651 18.01 7.94 -7.98
N LYS A 652 17.51 8.43 -6.85
CA LYS A 652 17.76 9.82 -6.38
C LYS A 652 19.24 10.09 -6.15
N LEU A 653 19.97 9.08 -5.68
CA LEU A 653 21.43 9.17 -5.54
C LEU A 653 22.14 9.13 -6.90
N ALA A 654 21.75 8.21 -7.79
CA ALA A 654 22.28 8.11 -9.14
C ALA A 654 22.04 9.39 -9.97
N GLU A 655 20.92 10.07 -9.76
CA GLU A 655 20.60 11.35 -10.38
C GLU A 655 21.60 12.46 -10.00
N LYS A 656 22.11 12.46 -8.76
CA LYS A 656 23.19 13.37 -8.34
C LYS A 656 24.53 13.08 -9.02
N HIS A 657 24.71 11.85 -9.50
CA HIS A 657 25.92 11.33 -10.13
C HIS A 657 25.64 10.86 -11.58
N LYS A 658 24.77 11.57 -12.31
CA LYS A 658 24.20 11.13 -13.59
C LYS A 658 25.24 10.81 -14.69
N ASN A 659 26.44 11.38 -14.58
CA ASN A 659 27.54 11.17 -15.53
C ASN A 659 28.40 9.94 -15.23
N SER A 660 28.09 9.18 -14.19
CA SER A 660 28.84 7.98 -13.79
C SER A 660 28.46 6.74 -14.61
N ASN A 661 29.41 5.84 -14.81
CA ASN A 661 29.12 4.47 -15.21
C ASN A 661 28.62 3.68 -13.99
N VAL A 662 27.52 2.96 -14.14
CA VAL A 662 26.88 2.26 -13.02
C VAL A 662 27.21 0.77 -13.05
N PHE A 663 27.68 0.24 -11.94
CA PHE A 663 27.93 -1.18 -11.76
C PHE A 663 26.99 -1.72 -10.69
N CYS A 664 26.08 -2.61 -11.08
CA CYS A 664 25.05 -3.12 -10.18
C CYS A 664 25.32 -4.57 -9.80
N SER A 665 25.08 -4.94 -8.55
CA SER A 665 24.99 -6.35 -8.20
C SER A 665 23.87 -7.03 -9.01
N ARG A 666 24.10 -8.27 -9.42
CA ARG A 666 23.09 -9.14 -10.04
C ARG A 666 21.86 -9.37 -9.16
N TYR A 667 21.94 -9.12 -7.85
CA TYR A 667 20.77 -9.14 -6.97
C TYR A 667 19.64 -8.22 -7.46
N PHE A 668 19.98 -7.06 -8.03
CA PHE A 668 19.02 -6.10 -8.57
C PHE A 668 18.58 -6.41 -10.01
N TYR A 669 18.97 -7.57 -10.57
CA TYR A 669 18.55 -8.01 -11.90
C TYR A 669 17.44 -9.08 -11.87
N ASP A 670 17.35 -9.89 -10.82
CA ASP A 670 16.39 -11.00 -10.78
C ASP A 670 14.94 -10.52 -10.78
N THR A 671 14.28 -10.69 -11.93
CA THR A 671 12.92 -10.26 -12.25
C THR A 671 11.85 -10.79 -11.29
N ASN A 672 12.16 -11.79 -10.46
CA ASN A 672 11.24 -12.29 -9.45
C ASN A 672 11.22 -11.46 -8.15
N ARG A 673 12.16 -10.52 -7.98
CA ARG A 673 12.30 -9.66 -6.80
C ARG A 673 11.75 -8.27 -7.04
N ILE A 674 11.13 -7.69 -6.01
CA ILE A 674 10.59 -6.32 -6.07
C ILE A 674 11.74 -5.33 -6.29
N GLU A 675 12.98 -5.66 -5.93
CA GLU A 675 14.17 -4.83 -6.10
C GLU A 675 14.72 -4.80 -7.54
N SER A 676 14.17 -5.60 -8.47
CA SER A 676 14.61 -5.68 -9.88
C SER A 676 14.24 -4.47 -10.76
N GLN A 677 13.54 -3.50 -10.19
CA GLN A 677 13.15 -2.24 -10.87
C GLN A 677 14.30 -1.24 -11.00
N LEU A 678 15.47 -1.51 -10.42
CA LEU A 678 16.61 -0.59 -10.51
C LEU A 678 16.99 -0.27 -11.96
N SER A 679 16.95 -1.25 -12.85
CA SER A 679 17.20 -1.04 -14.29
C SER A 679 16.26 0.00 -14.89
N MET A 680 14.97 -0.07 -14.60
CA MET A 680 13.97 0.89 -15.11
C MET A 680 14.26 2.32 -14.63
N HIS A 681 14.73 2.46 -13.39
CA HIS A 681 15.12 3.75 -12.83
C HIS A 681 16.39 4.30 -13.49
N LEU A 682 17.39 3.45 -13.77
CA LEU A 682 18.61 3.85 -14.47
C LEU A 682 18.36 4.16 -15.95
N ASP A 683 17.46 3.41 -16.60
CA ASP A 683 17.02 3.65 -17.98
C ASP A 683 16.29 4.99 -18.10
N TYR A 684 15.44 5.33 -17.13
CA TYR A 684 14.80 6.65 -17.04
C TYR A 684 15.84 7.78 -16.96
N LEU A 685 16.93 7.58 -16.20
CA LEU A 685 18.05 8.51 -16.13
C LEU A 685 18.97 8.47 -17.36
N LYS A 686 18.77 7.51 -18.28
CA LYS A 686 19.62 7.23 -19.45
C LYS A 686 21.06 6.91 -19.09
N MET A 687 21.27 6.23 -17.95
CA MET A 687 22.60 5.85 -17.48
C MET A 687 23.00 4.50 -18.05
N LYS A 688 24.27 4.36 -18.47
CA LYS A 688 24.83 3.05 -18.83
C LYS A 688 25.09 2.27 -17.55
N TYR A 689 24.64 1.02 -17.51
CA TYR A 689 24.90 0.14 -16.38
C TYR A 689 25.33 -1.26 -16.82
N SER A 690 26.10 -1.93 -15.98
CA SER A 690 26.52 -3.32 -16.14
C SER A 690 26.38 -4.09 -14.84
N PHE A 691 26.00 -5.36 -14.93
CA PHE A 691 25.91 -6.21 -13.76
C PHE A 691 27.25 -6.86 -13.45
N ILE A 692 27.70 -6.75 -12.20
CA ILE A 692 28.94 -7.34 -11.70
C ILE A 692 28.68 -8.19 -10.47
N ASP A 693 29.64 -9.06 -10.16
CA ASP A 693 29.76 -9.59 -8.81
C ASP A 693 30.65 -8.63 -8.01
N VAL A 694 30.03 -7.81 -7.16
CA VAL A 694 30.73 -6.78 -6.36
C VAL A 694 31.74 -7.41 -5.41
N SER A 695 31.53 -8.67 -5.08
CA SER A 695 32.29 -9.39 -4.09
C SER A 695 33.64 -9.89 -4.62
N ASP A 696 33.79 -10.02 -5.94
CA ASP A 696 35.10 -10.21 -6.59
C ASP A 696 36.00 -8.99 -6.40
N ALA A 697 35.37 -7.81 -6.30
CA ALA A 697 36.03 -6.51 -6.12
C ALA A 697 37.24 -6.28 -7.05
N ASP A 698 37.16 -6.74 -8.31
CA ASP A 698 38.20 -6.53 -9.30
C ASP A 698 38.40 -5.02 -9.55
N LEU A 699 39.60 -4.50 -9.27
CA LEU A 699 39.92 -3.07 -9.39
C LEU A 699 39.87 -2.62 -10.86
N SER A 700 40.36 -3.46 -11.77
CA SER A 700 40.34 -3.19 -13.22
C SER A 700 38.94 -3.12 -13.82
N ALA A 701 37.92 -3.63 -13.14
CA ALA A 701 36.53 -3.58 -13.62
C ALA A 701 35.96 -2.15 -13.63
N TYR A 702 36.47 -1.28 -12.76
CA TYR A 702 36.01 0.12 -12.63
C TYR A 702 36.78 1.09 -13.55
N TYR A 703 37.92 0.66 -14.10
CA TYR A 703 38.65 1.46 -15.08
C TYR A 703 37.82 1.69 -16.34
N ASN A 704 37.75 2.94 -16.78
CA ASN A 704 37.07 3.29 -18.02
C ASN A 704 37.84 4.36 -18.79
N ALA A 705 38.03 4.12 -20.10
CA ALA A 705 38.70 5.07 -20.98
C ALA A 705 37.87 6.32 -21.30
N GLU A 706 36.56 6.29 -20.99
CA GLU A 706 35.66 7.45 -21.16
C GLU A 706 35.92 8.56 -20.11
N GLY A 707 36.72 8.29 -19.06
CA GLY A 707 37.04 9.26 -18.02
C GLY A 707 35.86 9.62 -17.11
N LYS A 708 34.89 8.71 -16.98
CA LYS A 708 33.69 8.87 -16.15
C LYS A 708 33.91 8.37 -14.74
N ASP A 709 33.23 9.03 -13.81
CA ASP A 709 33.07 8.53 -12.45
C ASP A 709 32.37 7.17 -12.44
N VAL A 710 32.47 6.46 -11.33
CA VAL A 710 31.87 5.14 -11.15
C VAL A 710 30.88 5.16 -9.99
N LEU A 711 29.72 4.52 -10.19
CA LEU A 711 28.73 4.29 -9.16
C LEU A 711 28.48 2.79 -9.02
N ILE A 712 28.86 2.20 -7.88
CA ILE A 712 28.66 0.79 -7.60
C ILE A 712 27.42 0.66 -6.71
N VAL A 713 26.40 -0.07 -7.15
CA VAL A 713 25.19 -0.34 -6.39
C VAL A 713 25.19 -1.82 -5.98
N THR A 714 25.20 -2.07 -4.68
CA THR A 714 25.30 -3.42 -4.14
C THR A 714 24.32 -3.67 -3.00
N GLU A 715 24.16 -4.93 -2.62
CA GLU A 715 23.27 -5.34 -1.55
C GLU A 715 23.76 -4.87 -0.18
N GLY A 716 22.83 -4.84 0.77
CA GLY A 716 23.13 -4.68 2.19
C GLY A 716 24.14 -5.67 2.76
N VAL A 717 24.26 -6.86 2.16
CA VAL A 717 25.25 -7.84 2.60
C VAL A 717 26.68 -7.33 2.45
N TYR A 718 26.95 -6.24 1.72
CA TYR A 718 28.28 -5.64 1.56
C TYR A 718 28.49 -4.35 2.38
N THR A 719 27.73 -4.18 3.46
CA THR A 719 27.79 -2.98 4.34
C THR A 719 29.20 -2.65 4.84
N PHE A 720 30.07 -3.64 5.00
CA PHE A 720 31.44 -3.46 5.50
C PHE A 720 32.49 -3.32 4.38
N SER A 721 32.08 -3.25 3.11
CA SER A 721 32.99 -3.04 1.96
C SER A 721 33.62 -1.64 1.92
N ARG A 722 33.14 -0.71 2.76
CA ARG A 722 33.63 0.67 2.82
C ARG A 722 35.15 0.77 2.95
N ASP A 723 35.74 0.02 3.88
CA ASP A 723 37.18 0.13 4.17
C ASP A 723 38.04 -0.41 3.03
N TYR A 724 37.51 -1.37 2.26
CA TYR A 724 38.14 -1.85 1.04
C TYR A 724 38.18 -0.74 -0.03
N PHE A 725 37.04 -0.11 -0.32
CA PHE A 725 37.00 0.94 -1.36
C PHE A 725 37.84 2.16 -0.97
N LEU A 726 37.77 2.62 0.27
CA LEU A 726 38.56 3.79 0.72
C LEU A 726 40.07 3.54 0.73
N ARG A 727 40.51 2.27 0.79
CA ARG A 727 41.93 1.91 0.74
C ARG A 727 42.54 2.12 -0.64
N TYR A 728 41.77 1.89 -1.70
CA TYR A 728 42.22 2.06 -3.09
C TYR A 728 41.73 3.38 -3.72
N TYR A 729 40.63 3.94 -3.21
CA TYR A 729 39.99 5.16 -3.70
C TYR A 729 39.74 6.12 -2.51
N PRO A 730 40.74 6.92 -2.10
CA PRO A 730 40.67 7.74 -0.88
C PRO A 730 39.52 8.76 -0.84
N ASN A 731 39.07 9.24 -2.01
CA ASN A 731 37.99 10.21 -2.16
C ASN A 731 36.63 9.55 -2.46
N ALA A 732 36.54 8.21 -2.45
CA ALA A 732 35.28 7.51 -2.65
C ALA A 732 34.26 7.84 -1.54
N LYS A 733 32.98 7.86 -1.90
CA LYS A 733 31.87 8.10 -0.97
C LYS A 733 30.99 6.86 -0.90
N VAL A 734 30.73 6.39 0.31
CA VAL A 734 29.88 5.22 0.56
C VAL A 734 28.57 5.68 1.20
N TYR A 735 27.47 5.34 0.55
CA TYR A 735 26.12 5.65 0.98
C TYR A 735 25.41 4.36 1.40
N TYR A 736 24.67 4.44 2.49
CA TYR A 736 23.90 3.32 3.04
C TYR A 736 22.42 3.62 2.85
N ILE A 737 21.73 2.71 2.17
CA ILE A 737 20.28 2.75 1.99
C ILE A 737 19.68 1.80 3.02
N TYR A 738 18.99 2.37 4.00
CA TYR A 738 18.41 1.61 5.11
C TYR A 738 16.98 1.19 4.80
N ASP A 739 16.60 0.02 5.32
CA ASP A 739 15.21 -0.40 5.40
C ASP A 739 14.86 -0.69 6.87
N ASN A 740 13.84 0.00 7.36
CA ASN A 740 13.41 -0.11 8.75
C ASN A 740 12.35 -1.21 8.94
N ILE A 741 12.09 -2.00 7.90
CA ILE A 741 11.06 -3.04 7.95
C ILE A 741 11.36 -4.10 9.02
N ASP A 742 12.63 -4.43 9.24
CA ASP A 742 13.02 -5.44 10.24
C ASP A 742 12.75 -5.01 11.68
N TYR A 743 12.74 -3.70 11.93
CA TYR A 743 12.32 -3.16 13.22
C TYR A 743 10.86 -3.44 13.55
N LEU A 744 10.00 -3.64 12.54
CA LEU A 744 8.62 -4.07 12.78
C LEU A 744 8.56 -5.46 13.42
N PHE A 745 9.59 -6.29 13.25
CA PHE A 745 9.67 -7.65 13.79
C PHE A 745 10.42 -7.73 15.13
N SER A 746 11.04 -6.63 15.57
CA SER A 746 11.75 -6.54 16.85
C SER A 746 10.84 -6.61 18.09
N GLY A 747 9.51 -6.53 17.90
CA GLY A 747 8.52 -6.53 18.98
C GLY A 747 8.38 -5.18 19.70
N ILE A 748 9.08 -4.13 19.26
CA ILE A 748 8.99 -2.78 19.83
C ILE A 748 7.68 -2.11 19.38
N ARG A 749 6.67 -2.13 20.27
CA ARG A 749 5.30 -1.67 19.99
C ARG A 749 5.19 -0.19 19.56
N PHE A 750 6.03 0.69 20.09
CA PHE A 750 6.03 2.11 19.72
C PHE A 750 6.31 2.33 18.21
N LEU A 751 7.17 1.51 17.60
CA LEU A 751 7.51 1.63 16.18
C LEU A 751 6.34 1.19 15.28
N THR A 752 5.57 0.19 15.71
CA THR A 752 4.37 -0.24 14.98
C THR A 752 3.21 0.76 15.14
N ASP A 753 3.14 1.48 16.26
CA ASP A 753 2.13 2.51 16.51
C ASP A 753 2.40 3.81 15.73
N ALA A 754 3.67 4.09 15.38
CA ALA A 754 4.08 5.28 14.64
C ALA A 754 3.44 5.39 13.23
N TYR A 755 3.08 4.26 12.62
CA TYR A 755 2.41 4.23 11.31
C TYR A 755 0.90 4.46 11.41
N GLY A 756 0.34 4.49 12.62
CA GLY A 756 -1.11 4.66 12.85
C GLY A 756 -1.93 3.55 12.20
N TRP A 757 -1.43 2.32 12.23
CA TRP A 757 -2.16 1.11 11.84
C TRP A 757 -3.15 0.76 12.95
N LYS A 758 -4.38 0.41 12.57
CA LYS A 758 -5.41 0.03 13.54
C LYS A 758 -5.13 -1.33 14.19
N ASN A 759 -4.70 -2.30 13.38
CA ASN A 759 -4.23 -3.62 13.83
C ASN A 759 -2.78 -3.86 13.38
N PRO A 760 -1.78 -3.28 14.07
CA PRO A 760 -0.40 -3.35 13.64
C PRO A 760 0.11 -4.79 13.47
N GLY A 761 -0.33 -5.71 14.33
CA GLY A 761 0.02 -7.14 14.26
C GLY A 761 -0.41 -7.84 12.96
N VAL A 762 -1.52 -7.43 12.36
CA VAL A 762 -1.98 -7.99 11.07
C VAL A 762 -1.11 -7.48 9.94
N VAL A 763 -0.74 -6.19 9.97
CA VAL A 763 0.14 -5.59 8.97
C VAL A 763 1.55 -6.17 9.06
N THR A 764 2.12 -6.28 10.26
CA THR A 764 3.44 -6.89 10.45
C THR A 764 3.44 -8.36 10.07
N SER A 765 2.39 -9.13 10.39
CA SER A 765 2.29 -10.54 9.96
C SER A 765 2.21 -10.67 8.44
N PHE A 766 1.41 -9.83 7.77
CA PHE A 766 1.32 -9.80 6.30
C PHE A 766 2.69 -9.55 5.65
N ILE A 767 3.45 -8.60 6.17
CA ILE A 767 4.81 -8.30 5.71
C ILE A 767 5.71 -9.51 6.02
N LYS A 768 5.71 -10.03 7.24
CA LYS A 768 6.57 -11.13 7.70
C LYS A 768 6.42 -12.40 6.86
N GLU A 769 5.21 -12.75 6.46
CA GLU A 769 4.95 -13.91 5.57
C GLU A 769 5.56 -13.76 4.17
N ARG A 770 5.78 -12.52 3.72
CA ARG A 770 6.25 -12.18 2.36
C ARG A 770 7.68 -11.67 2.36
N TYR A 771 8.19 -11.27 3.51
CA TYR A 771 9.57 -10.90 3.73
C TYR A 771 10.38 -12.17 3.95
N PHE A 772 11.42 -12.37 3.15
CA PHE A 772 12.38 -13.45 3.39
C PHE A 772 13.21 -13.06 4.61
N VAL A 773 12.74 -13.41 5.80
CA VAL A 773 13.50 -13.19 7.04
C VAL A 773 14.68 -14.14 7.01
N ASN A 774 15.88 -13.62 6.71
CA ASN A 774 17.10 -14.30 7.11
C ASN A 774 17.17 -14.18 8.64
N ASN A 775 16.79 -15.25 9.35
CA ASN A 775 16.81 -15.36 10.82
C ASN A 775 18.22 -15.19 11.45
N ALA A 776 19.24 -14.88 10.64
CA ALA A 776 20.61 -14.64 11.06
C ALA A 776 20.87 -13.18 11.49
N PHE A 777 19.94 -12.24 11.28
CA PHE A 777 20.19 -10.83 11.56
C PHE A 777 19.58 -10.36 12.89
N ASP A 778 20.35 -9.55 13.62
CA ASP A 778 19.90 -8.85 14.81
C ASP A 778 18.84 -7.79 14.45
N HIS A 779 17.60 -8.00 14.87
CA HIS A 779 16.47 -7.11 14.61
C HIS A 779 16.52 -5.78 15.39
N SER A 780 17.53 -5.57 16.24
CA SER A 780 17.71 -4.33 17.02
C SER A 780 18.53 -3.25 16.29
N VAL A 781 19.09 -3.54 15.11
CA VAL A 781 19.95 -2.62 14.33
C VAL A 781 19.31 -2.32 12.96
N PRO A 782 19.39 -1.08 12.41
CA PRO A 782 18.77 -0.76 11.13
C PRO A 782 19.48 -1.56 10.05
N GLN A 783 18.74 -2.33 9.27
CA GLN A 783 19.34 -3.11 8.21
C GLN A 783 19.62 -2.19 7.02
N VAL A 784 20.87 -2.24 6.56
CA VAL A 784 21.22 -1.69 5.27
C VAL A 784 20.65 -2.63 4.22
N LYS A 785 19.80 -2.11 3.33
CA LYS A 785 19.21 -2.83 2.21
C LYS A 785 20.10 -2.79 0.97
N ALA A 786 20.75 -1.64 0.75
CA ALA A 786 21.70 -1.46 -0.33
C ALA A 786 22.86 -0.55 0.11
N VAL A 787 24.03 -0.78 -0.48
CA VAL A 787 25.20 0.09 -0.35
C VAL A 787 25.48 0.67 -1.72
N VAL A 788 25.72 1.97 -1.78
CA VAL A 788 26.10 2.64 -3.03
C VAL A 788 27.46 3.29 -2.83
N VAL A 789 28.42 2.96 -3.69
CA VAL A 789 29.78 3.52 -3.65
C VAL A 789 29.97 4.41 -4.86
N TYR A 790 30.25 5.69 -4.63
CA TYR A 790 30.67 6.62 -5.68
C TYR A 790 32.20 6.73 -5.66
N ILE A 791 32.83 6.53 -6.81
CA ILE A 791 34.27 6.63 -7.01
C ILE A 791 34.53 7.71 -8.06
N PRO A 792 35.24 8.80 -7.72
CA PRO A 792 35.59 9.82 -8.69
C PRO A 792 36.63 9.27 -9.69
N ASN A 793 36.53 9.67 -10.95
CA ASN A 793 37.46 9.20 -11.99
C ASN A 793 38.92 9.57 -11.70
N SER A 794 39.18 10.64 -10.94
CA SER A 794 40.52 11.02 -10.49
C SER A 794 41.20 9.91 -9.69
N ASP A 795 40.45 9.24 -8.82
CA ASP A 795 40.98 8.16 -7.98
C ASP A 795 41.23 6.90 -8.82
N ILE A 796 40.35 6.63 -9.79
CA ILE A 796 40.51 5.52 -10.74
C ILE A 796 41.80 5.71 -11.55
N LEU A 797 41.99 6.89 -12.14
CA LEU A 797 43.21 7.20 -12.90
C LEU A 797 44.46 7.24 -12.01
N ALA A 798 44.33 7.65 -10.75
CA ALA A 798 45.44 7.63 -9.80
C ALA A 798 45.82 6.20 -9.40
N LEU A 799 44.86 5.28 -9.30
CA LEU A 799 45.12 3.89 -8.94
C LEU A 799 45.75 3.09 -10.09
N HIS A 800 45.37 3.37 -11.33
CA HIS A 800 45.83 2.60 -12.48
C HIS A 800 47.11 3.16 -13.11
N GLY A 801 47.95 2.24 -13.60
CA GLY A 801 49.29 2.55 -14.09
C GLY A 801 50.38 2.11 -13.11
N PHE A 802 51.61 2.54 -13.36
CA PHE A 802 52.77 2.12 -12.58
C PHE A 802 53.91 3.13 -12.67
N ASN A 803 54.75 3.16 -11.63
CA ASN A 803 55.96 3.97 -11.61
C ASN A 803 57.13 3.20 -12.25
N VAL A 804 57.91 3.89 -13.07
CA VAL A 804 59.06 3.35 -13.78
C VAL A 804 60.31 4.15 -13.44
N ASP A 805 61.36 3.45 -13.04
CA ASP A 805 62.69 4.01 -12.87
C ASP A 805 63.51 3.79 -14.14
N PHE A 806 63.57 4.80 -15.01
CA PHE A 806 64.44 4.81 -16.18
C PHE A 806 65.89 5.11 -15.79
N LYS A 807 66.84 4.46 -16.47
CA LYS A 807 68.27 4.77 -16.34
C LYS A 807 68.93 4.93 -17.71
N GLY A 808 69.73 5.99 -17.85
CA GLY A 808 70.52 6.28 -19.04
C GLY A 808 71.94 5.72 -18.97
N ASN A 809 72.63 5.67 -20.12
CA ASN A 809 73.98 5.11 -20.24
C ASN A 809 75.04 5.86 -19.41
N LYS A 810 74.77 7.13 -19.03
CA LYS A 810 75.66 7.97 -18.23
C LYS A 810 75.33 7.96 -16.72
N GLY A 811 74.42 7.09 -16.29
CA GLY A 811 74.00 6.98 -14.88
C GLY A 811 72.84 7.90 -14.47
N GLU A 812 72.28 8.68 -15.40
CA GLU A 812 71.07 9.48 -15.22
C GLU A 812 69.89 8.59 -14.80
N LYS A 813 69.02 9.08 -13.91
CA LYS A 813 67.81 8.36 -13.44
C LYS A 813 66.59 9.25 -13.50
N ILE A 814 65.49 8.72 -14.03
CA ILE A 814 64.19 9.41 -14.06
C ILE A 814 63.14 8.46 -13.51
N ASN A 815 62.42 8.88 -12.47
CA ASN A 815 61.21 8.21 -12.03
C ASN A 815 60.01 8.85 -12.73
N LYS A 816 59.18 8.03 -13.37
CA LYS A 816 58.00 8.50 -14.10
C LYS A 816 56.83 7.55 -13.92
N LYS A 817 55.66 8.11 -13.59
CA LYS A 817 54.40 7.36 -13.63
C LYS A 817 53.92 7.21 -15.07
N LEU A 818 53.62 5.99 -15.48
CA LEU A 818 53.05 5.70 -16.78
C LEU A 818 51.57 5.34 -16.64
N SER A 819 50.75 6.03 -17.43
CA SER A 819 49.30 5.76 -17.59
C SER A 819 49.00 5.01 -18.89
N ALA A 820 50.03 4.49 -19.55
CA ALA A 820 49.93 3.62 -20.71
C ALA A 820 50.97 2.50 -20.57
N ASN A 821 50.69 1.33 -21.16
CA ASN A 821 51.59 0.18 -21.15
C ASN A 821 52.85 0.33 -22.05
N MET A 822 53.03 1.53 -22.63
CA MET A 822 54.14 1.83 -23.51
C MET A 822 55.28 2.51 -22.72
N LEU A 823 56.43 1.83 -22.65
CA LEU A 823 57.67 2.37 -22.12
C LEU A 823 58.33 3.21 -23.21
N ALA A 824 57.92 4.47 -23.33
CA ALA A 824 58.55 5.44 -24.23
C ALA A 824 59.63 6.23 -23.46
N PRO A 825 60.92 5.87 -23.59
CA PRO A 825 62.00 6.58 -22.91
C PRO A 825 62.14 8.01 -23.42
N GLU A 826 62.39 8.96 -22.52
CA GLU A 826 62.95 10.26 -22.92
C GLU A 826 64.38 10.07 -23.45
N ALA A 827 64.83 10.97 -24.34
CA ALA A 827 66.09 10.83 -25.06
C ALA A 827 67.26 10.48 -24.10
N ALA A 828 68.02 9.43 -24.43
CA ALA A 828 69.16 8.86 -23.69
C ALA A 828 68.88 7.82 -22.57
N MET A 829 67.62 7.49 -22.26
CA MET A 829 67.30 6.38 -21.32
C MET A 829 67.33 5.01 -22.03
N THR A 830 68.04 4.02 -21.47
CA THR A 830 68.29 2.72 -22.12
C THR A 830 67.82 1.50 -21.31
N SER A 831 67.47 1.69 -20.04
CA SER A 831 66.95 0.63 -19.17
C SER A 831 65.82 1.15 -18.28
N ALA A 832 64.98 0.23 -17.79
CA ALA A 832 63.84 0.54 -16.92
C ALA A 832 63.70 -0.53 -15.83
N VAL A 833 63.37 -0.11 -14.61
CA VAL A 833 62.97 -0.99 -13.51
C VAL A 833 61.54 -0.66 -13.12
N ILE A 834 60.72 -1.69 -13.01
CA ILE A 834 59.30 -1.59 -12.67
C ILE A 834 59.04 -2.51 -11.48
N SER A 835 58.38 -1.99 -10.46
CA SER A 835 57.87 -2.78 -9.33
C SER A 835 56.46 -2.32 -9.03
N THR A 836 55.47 -3.12 -9.38
CA THR A 836 54.05 -2.75 -9.34
C THR A 836 53.18 -3.93 -8.97
N LEU A 837 51.96 -3.66 -8.51
CA LEU A 837 50.94 -4.70 -8.47
C LEU A 837 50.35 -4.88 -9.87
N ILE A 838 50.06 -6.13 -10.21
CA ILE A 838 49.30 -6.52 -11.40
C ILE A 838 48.09 -7.34 -10.98
N GLU A 839 46.91 -7.00 -11.50
CA GLU A 839 45.68 -7.78 -11.31
C GLU A 839 45.56 -8.85 -12.41
N ILE A 840 45.61 -10.11 -12.03
CA ILE A 840 45.44 -11.27 -12.90
C ILE A 840 43.93 -11.61 -12.98
N PRO A 841 43.31 -11.58 -14.18
CA PRO A 841 41.86 -11.69 -14.31
C PRO A 841 41.32 -13.12 -14.14
N ASP A 842 42.16 -14.15 -14.33
CA ASP A 842 41.74 -15.55 -14.30
C ASP A 842 42.80 -16.46 -13.69
N TYR A 843 42.36 -17.50 -12.96
CA TYR A 843 43.25 -18.59 -12.53
C TYR A 843 43.75 -19.41 -13.73
N ALA A 844 44.99 -19.18 -14.16
CA ALA A 844 45.56 -19.82 -15.35
C ALA A 844 47.08 -19.75 -15.35
N LYS A 845 47.72 -20.37 -16.36
CA LYS A 845 49.15 -20.21 -16.61
C LYS A 845 49.41 -18.90 -17.37
N TYR A 846 50.31 -18.07 -16.87
CA TYR A 846 50.74 -16.84 -17.54
C TYR A 846 52.26 -16.83 -17.75
N ASP A 847 52.67 -16.31 -18.91
CA ASP A 847 54.05 -15.91 -19.19
C ASP A 847 54.10 -14.41 -19.43
N PHE A 848 55.26 -13.79 -19.15
CA PHE A 848 55.51 -12.37 -19.42
C PHE A 848 56.62 -12.17 -20.44
N TYR A 849 56.41 -11.21 -21.34
CA TYR A 849 57.35 -10.83 -22.39
C TYR A 849 57.42 -9.32 -22.52
N VAL A 850 58.61 -8.79 -22.78
CA VAL A 850 58.80 -7.37 -23.07
C VAL A 850 59.28 -7.21 -24.50
N GLU A 851 58.40 -6.70 -25.35
CA GLU A 851 58.72 -6.39 -26.75
C GLU A 851 59.49 -5.06 -26.82
N GLY A 852 60.42 -4.93 -27.79
CA GLY A 852 61.15 -3.68 -28.01
C GLY A 852 62.35 -3.45 -27.07
N CYS A 853 62.87 -4.51 -26.44
CA CYS A 853 64.09 -4.46 -25.61
C CYS A 853 65.13 -5.51 -26.04
N LYS A 854 66.39 -5.33 -25.61
CA LYS A 854 67.46 -6.32 -25.84
C LYS A 854 67.34 -7.52 -24.89
N SER A 855 67.03 -7.26 -23.64
CA SER A 855 66.87 -8.28 -22.60
C SER A 855 65.98 -7.77 -21.49
N TYR A 856 65.24 -8.67 -20.85
CA TYR A 856 64.44 -8.39 -19.68
C TYR A 856 64.51 -9.54 -18.67
N THR A 857 64.27 -9.24 -17.40
CA THR A 857 63.99 -10.23 -16.35
C THR A 857 62.63 -9.93 -15.77
N ALA A 858 61.77 -10.94 -15.68
CA ALA A 858 60.45 -10.84 -15.10
C ALA A 858 60.34 -11.74 -13.86
N VAL A 859 59.88 -11.16 -12.75
CA VAL A 859 59.64 -11.87 -11.49
C VAL A 859 58.22 -11.54 -11.02
N ILE A 860 57.43 -12.58 -10.74
CA ILE A 860 56.07 -12.46 -10.20
C ILE A 860 55.96 -13.22 -8.88
N ASP A 861 55.50 -12.55 -7.82
CA ASP A 861 55.44 -13.10 -6.45
C ASP A 861 56.74 -13.79 -6.01
N GLY A 862 57.90 -13.23 -6.40
CA GLY A 862 59.22 -13.77 -6.07
C GLY A 862 59.70 -14.94 -6.95
N LYS A 863 58.92 -15.37 -7.93
CA LYS A 863 59.26 -16.45 -8.87
C LYS A 863 59.58 -15.91 -10.26
N SER A 864 60.47 -16.57 -11.01
CA SER A 864 60.73 -16.19 -12.41
C SER A 864 59.46 -16.32 -13.24
N ALA A 865 59.09 -15.26 -13.94
CA ALA A 865 57.88 -15.17 -14.76
C ALA A 865 58.19 -15.20 -16.26
N SER A 866 59.41 -15.63 -16.62
CA SER A 866 59.88 -15.76 -18.00
C SER A 866 59.38 -17.06 -18.67
N SER A 867 58.76 -17.95 -17.89
CA SER A 867 58.10 -19.18 -18.31
C SER A 867 56.71 -19.27 -17.67
N ALA A 868 55.87 -20.16 -18.19
CA ALA A 868 54.46 -20.26 -17.82
C ALA A 868 54.26 -20.64 -16.34
N GLU A 869 53.83 -19.66 -15.54
CA GLU A 869 53.55 -19.81 -14.10
C GLU A 869 52.05 -19.87 -13.84
N MET A 870 51.61 -20.77 -12.97
CA MET A 870 50.20 -20.85 -12.56
C MET A 870 49.89 -19.74 -11.55
N LEU A 871 49.10 -18.75 -11.96
CA LEU A 871 48.73 -17.58 -11.14
C LEU A 871 47.27 -17.63 -10.73
N TYR A 872 46.97 -17.20 -9.49
CA TYR A 872 45.61 -17.05 -8.97
C TYR A 872 44.90 -15.85 -9.59
N LYS A 873 43.57 -15.86 -9.61
CA LYS A 873 42.81 -14.63 -9.94
C LYS A 873 43.02 -13.61 -8.81
N GLY A 874 43.48 -12.40 -9.11
CA GLY A 874 43.68 -11.33 -8.12
C GLY A 874 45.02 -10.60 -8.23
N LEU A 875 45.45 -9.95 -7.16
CA LEU A 875 46.65 -9.09 -7.15
C LEU A 875 47.95 -9.87 -6.94
N HIS A 876 48.93 -9.61 -7.79
CA HIS A 876 50.30 -10.16 -7.74
C HIS A 876 51.33 -9.04 -7.75
N ILE A 877 52.52 -9.29 -7.18
CA ILE A 877 53.65 -8.36 -7.27
C ILE A 877 54.46 -8.70 -8.51
N LEU A 878 54.50 -7.78 -9.48
CA LEU A 878 55.31 -7.90 -10.70
C LEU A 878 56.53 -6.98 -10.61
N LYS A 879 57.71 -7.56 -10.76
CA LYS A 879 58.97 -6.85 -10.93
C LYS A 879 59.57 -7.13 -12.30
N LEU A 880 59.87 -6.08 -13.05
CA LEU A 880 60.53 -6.15 -14.35
C LEU A 880 61.82 -5.34 -14.33
N GLU A 881 62.90 -5.94 -14.84
CA GLU A 881 64.16 -5.26 -15.09
C GLU A 881 64.46 -5.37 -16.59
N ILE A 882 64.46 -4.24 -17.29
CA ILE A 882 64.49 -4.16 -18.76
C ILE A 882 65.75 -3.41 -19.19
N SER A 883 66.48 -3.95 -20.16
CA SER A 883 67.72 -3.35 -20.68
C SER A 883 67.74 -3.30 -22.20
N GLY A 884 68.29 -2.21 -22.74
CA GLY A 884 68.39 -1.96 -24.17
C GLY A 884 67.04 -1.66 -24.81
N ILE A 885 66.27 -0.73 -24.24
CA ILE A 885 65.00 -0.25 -24.82
C ILE A 885 65.29 0.41 -26.17
N GLN A 886 64.57 -0.01 -27.21
CA GLN A 886 64.74 0.51 -28.58
C GLN A 886 64.12 1.91 -28.73
N ASN A 887 64.51 2.65 -29.79
CA ASN A 887 64.04 4.03 -30.03
C ASN A 887 62.52 4.17 -30.15
N LEU A 888 61.82 3.09 -30.55
CA LEU A 888 60.36 3.08 -30.64
C LEU A 888 59.68 2.83 -29.28
N GLY A 889 60.42 2.48 -28.22
CA GLY A 889 59.92 2.12 -26.90
C GLY A 889 59.78 0.60 -26.68
N ALA A 890 59.28 0.20 -25.51
CA ALA A 890 59.03 -1.19 -25.15
C ALA A 890 57.62 -1.42 -24.59
N VAL A 891 57.04 -2.61 -24.80
CA VAL A 891 55.67 -2.95 -24.39
C VAL A 891 55.66 -4.23 -23.58
N ILE A 892 54.94 -4.23 -22.46
CA ILE A 892 54.79 -5.43 -21.62
C ILE A 892 53.61 -6.26 -22.14
N LYS A 893 53.88 -7.53 -22.43
CA LYS A 893 52.91 -8.50 -22.94
C LYS A 893 52.78 -9.68 -21.97
N TRP A 894 51.59 -10.25 -21.91
CA TRP A 894 51.38 -11.56 -21.30
C TRP A 894 50.83 -12.55 -22.33
N ARG A 895 50.82 -13.83 -22.00
CA ARG A 895 49.96 -14.81 -22.68
C ARG A 895 49.33 -15.73 -21.66
N LYS A 896 48.04 -15.99 -21.83
CA LYS A 896 47.28 -16.95 -21.00
C LYS A 896 47.33 -18.33 -21.65
N ASN A 897 47.66 -19.36 -20.87
CA ASN A 897 47.72 -20.77 -21.28
C ASN A 897 48.53 -21.03 -22.56
N GLY A 898 49.58 -20.23 -22.80
CA GLY A 898 50.43 -20.37 -23.99
C GLY A 898 49.78 -20.04 -25.34
N VAL A 899 48.58 -19.44 -25.35
CA VAL A 899 47.79 -19.25 -26.58
C VAL A 899 48.34 -18.14 -27.47
N ARG A 900 48.32 -16.89 -27.00
CA ARG A 900 48.75 -15.72 -27.78
C ARG A 900 49.34 -14.64 -26.89
N TRP A 901 50.42 -14.01 -27.34
CA TRP A 901 50.95 -12.78 -26.74
C TRP A 901 50.04 -11.60 -27.01
N GLU A 902 49.62 -10.94 -25.95
CA GLU A 902 48.80 -9.73 -25.98
C GLU A 902 49.38 -8.67 -25.06
N GLU A 903 49.24 -7.41 -25.45
CA GLU A 903 49.64 -6.28 -24.62
C GLU A 903 48.77 -6.25 -23.37
N ILE A 904 49.39 -6.04 -22.21
CA ILE A 904 48.67 -5.94 -20.94
C ILE A 904 47.99 -4.57 -20.86
N PRO A 905 46.65 -4.50 -20.84
CA PRO A 905 45.98 -3.21 -20.69
C PRO A 905 46.37 -2.49 -19.40
N VAL A 906 46.52 -1.16 -19.45
CA VAL A 906 46.98 -0.36 -18.29
C VAL A 906 46.12 -0.57 -17.03
N LYS A 907 44.82 -0.86 -17.21
CA LYS A 907 43.87 -1.14 -16.14
C LYS A 907 44.27 -2.31 -15.21
N TYR A 908 45.16 -3.21 -15.65
CA TYR A 908 45.62 -4.31 -14.81
C TYR A 908 46.84 -3.93 -13.96
N PHE A 909 47.53 -2.82 -14.26
CA PHE A 909 48.59 -2.32 -13.40
C PHE A 909 48.00 -1.42 -12.32
N ILE A 910 48.33 -1.75 -11.07
CA ILE A 910 47.77 -1.12 -9.87
C ILE A 910 48.91 -0.43 -9.11
N ASP A 911 48.87 0.90 -9.03
CA ASP A 911 49.79 1.74 -8.28
C ASP A 911 49.39 1.75 -6.80
N SER A 912 49.67 0.62 -6.13
CA SER A 912 49.43 0.42 -4.71
C SER A 912 50.42 -0.58 -4.17
N THR A 913 50.73 -0.50 -2.87
CA THR A 913 51.49 -1.52 -2.15
C THR A 913 50.59 -2.40 -1.28
N ASN A 914 49.28 -2.14 -1.27
CA ASN A 914 48.32 -2.83 -0.43
C ASN A 914 47.76 -4.05 -1.15
N ILE A 915 47.99 -5.23 -0.60
CA ILE A 915 47.28 -6.47 -0.98
C ILE A 915 46.35 -6.81 0.18
N SER A 916 45.04 -6.77 -0.08
CA SER A 916 44.02 -7.08 0.91
C SER A 916 43.24 -8.31 0.48
N GLY A 917 42.93 -9.18 1.42
CA GLY A 917 42.14 -10.38 1.19
C GLY A 917 42.76 -11.67 1.70
N LEU A 918 41.98 -12.75 1.60
CA LEU A 918 42.38 -14.12 1.92
C LEU A 918 42.56 -14.92 0.65
N MET A 919 43.57 -15.78 0.60
CA MET A 919 43.74 -16.71 -0.50
C MET A 919 42.67 -17.81 -0.42
N ALA A 920 41.71 -17.80 -1.35
CA ALA A 920 40.67 -18.81 -1.48
C ALA A 920 41.12 -19.93 -2.42
N SER A 921 41.22 -21.15 -1.90
CA SER A 921 41.51 -22.37 -2.67
C SER A 921 40.29 -23.27 -2.70
N TYR A 922 39.82 -23.60 -3.89
CA TYR A 922 38.63 -24.41 -4.10
C TYR A 922 39.00 -25.83 -4.49
N TYR A 923 38.35 -26.78 -3.82
CA TYR A 923 38.62 -28.20 -3.94
C TYR A 923 37.40 -28.94 -4.45
N ALA A 924 37.61 -29.85 -5.40
CA ALA A 924 36.64 -30.84 -5.87
C ALA A 924 37.27 -32.22 -5.72
N ASP A 925 36.62 -33.15 -5.01
CA ASP A 925 37.16 -34.49 -4.73
C ASP A 925 38.62 -34.46 -4.21
N SER A 926 38.87 -33.55 -3.26
CA SER A 926 40.20 -33.28 -2.67
C SER A 926 41.28 -32.72 -3.62
N ARG A 927 40.96 -32.42 -4.87
CA ARG A 927 41.87 -31.76 -5.82
C ARG A 927 41.59 -30.27 -5.88
N LYS A 928 42.64 -29.43 -5.77
CA LYS A 928 42.51 -27.99 -5.97
C LYS A 928 42.22 -27.71 -7.45
N VAL A 929 41.06 -27.16 -7.74
CA VAL A 929 40.59 -26.89 -9.11
C VAL A 929 40.60 -25.41 -9.46
N TYR A 930 40.56 -24.53 -8.46
CA TYR A 930 40.53 -23.09 -8.66
C TYR A 930 41.15 -22.35 -7.47
N GLN A 931 41.73 -21.17 -7.72
CA GLN A 931 42.33 -20.35 -6.69
C GLN A 931 42.18 -18.86 -7.01
N GLN A 932 41.78 -18.06 -6.03
CA GLN A 932 41.68 -16.60 -6.16
C GLN A 932 42.04 -15.89 -4.86
N LEU A 933 42.50 -14.64 -4.96
CA LEU A 933 42.54 -13.74 -3.83
C LEU A 933 41.12 -13.24 -3.58
N GLU A 934 40.66 -13.39 -2.35
CA GLU A 934 39.33 -12.99 -1.90
C GLU A 934 39.44 -11.66 -1.12
N PRO A 935 39.25 -10.50 -1.76
CA PRO A 935 39.46 -9.20 -1.14
C PRO A 935 38.47 -8.91 -0.01
N LEU A 936 37.24 -9.43 -0.16
CA LEU A 936 36.15 -9.29 0.79
C LEU A 936 35.63 -10.67 1.17
N MET A 937 35.88 -11.11 2.39
CA MET A 937 35.27 -12.33 2.96
C MET A 937 33.83 -12.04 3.41
N GLN A 938 33.03 -11.52 2.48
CA GLN A 938 31.66 -11.08 2.66
C GLN A 938 30.93 -11.18 1.31
N TYR A 939 30.12 -12.21 1.11
CA TYR A 939 29.41 -12.44 -0.14
C TYR A 939 28.19 -13.35 0.02
N SER A 940 27.34 -13.39 -1.00
CA SER A 940 26.18 -14.28 -1.06
C SER A 940 26.15 -15.07 -2.36
N ASN A 941 25.93 -16.39 -2.28
CA ASN A 941 25.74 -17.22 -3.46
C ASN A 941 24.25 -17.23 -3.87
N TYR A 942 23.93 -16.60 -5.00
CA TYR A 942 22.59 -16.60 -5.57
C TYR A 942 22.49 -17.56 -6.78
N PHE A 943 21.31 -18.16 -6.98
CA PHE A 943 20.95 -18.89 -8.22
C PHE A 943 21.77 -20.13 -8.59
N TYR A 944 22.27 -20.90 -7.61
CA TYR A 944 23.01 -22.15 -7.85
C TYR A 944 24.27 -22.02 -8.73
N SER A 945 24.78 -20.81 -8.98
CA SER A 945 26.05 -20.62 -9.67
C SER A 945 27.15 -20.41 -8.64
N PRO A 946 28.18 -21.28 -8.57
CA PRO A 946 29.38 -20.95 -7.82
C PRO A 946 30.00 -19.67 -8.41
N ARG A 947 30.64 -18.86 -7.57
CA ARG A 947 31.45 -17.68 -7.97
C ARG A 947 32.53 -18.00 -9.01
N MET A 948 32.93 -19.26 -9.10
CA MET A 948 33.95 -19.72 -10.04
C MET A 948 33.35 -20.00 -11.41
N GLY A 949 34.10 -19.70 -12.48
CA GLY A 949 33.82 -20.16 -13.85
C GLY A 949 33.97 -21.67 -14.06
N VAL A 950 33.92 -22.48 -13.00
CA VAL A 950 34.09 -23.94 -13.01
C VAL A 950 32.82 -24.58 -12.48
N ASN A 951 32.19 -25.42 -13.31
CA ASN A 951 31.00 -26.17 -12.94
C ASN A 951 31.39 -27.34 -12.03
N LEU A 952 31.25 -27.14 -10.72
CA LEU A 952 31.48 -28.19 -9.74
C LEU A 952 30.28 -29.14 -9.77
N ALA A 953 30.49 -30.37 -10.24
CA ALA A 953 29.49 -31.42 -10.17
C ALA A 953 29.01 -31.60 -8.72
N LYS A 954 27.74 -31.97 -8.53
CA LYS A 954 27.15 -32.27 -7.20
C LYS A 954 28.02 -33.33 -6.48
N GLY A 955 28.82 -32.89 -5.50
CA GLY A 955 29.80 -33.72 -4.76
C GLY A 955 30.56 -32.90 -3.70
N ASN A 956 31.44 -33.56 -2.92
CA ASN A 956 32.23 -32.99 -1.80
C ASN A 956 33.17 -31.84 -2.25
N ALA A 957 32.61 -30.66 -2.50
CA ALA A 957 33.35 -29.48 -2.85
C ALA A 957 33.50 -28.54 -1.63
N GLY A 958 34.73 -28.08 -1.40
CA GLY A 958 35.09 -27.27 -0.25
C GLY A 958 35.97 -26.09 -0.64
N VAL A 959 36.01 -25.08 0.22
CA VAL A 959 36.86 -23.89 0.09
C VAL A 959 37.72 -23.76 1.32
N VAL A 960 39.00 -23.50 1.10
CA VAL A 960 39.97 -23.17 2.16
C VAL A 960 40.47 -21.75 1.92
N TYR A 961 40.20 -20.87 2.87
CA TYR A 961 40.73 -19.51 2.90
C TYR A 961 41.96 -19.48 3.80
N LYS A 962 43.06 -18.89 3.33
CA LYS A 962 44.28 -18.69 4.12
C LYS A 962 44.80 -17.27 4.00
N GLY A 963 45.32 -16.72 5.08
CA GLY A 963 45.93 -15.39 5.08
C GLY A 963 46.41 -15.00 6.47
N ARG A 964 46.59 -13.70 6.67
CA ARG A 964 46.98 -13.14 7.96
C ARG A 964 46.06 -12.00 8.38
N LEU A 965 45.83 -11.87 9.67
CA LEU A 965 45.10 -10.77 10.31
C LEU A 965 46.10 -9.82 10.94
N LEU A 966 45.94 -8.51 10.71
CA LEU A 966 46.74 -7.51 11.41
C LEU A 966 45.98 -6.98 12.63
N VAL A 967 46.46 -7.32 13.82
CA VAL A 967 45.93 -6.85 15.09
C VAL A 967 46.70 -5.60 15.51
N THR A 968 46.01 -4.47 15.53
CA THR A 968 46.61 -3.15 15.80
C THR A 968 46.61 -2.76 17.28
N LYS A 969 45.92 -3.53 18.13
CA LYS A 969 45.93 -3.36 19.58
C LYS A 969 45.67 -4.71 20.23
N GLN A 970 46.53 -5.09 21.17
CA GLN A 970 46.33 -6.30 21.95
C GLN A 970 45.03 -6.19 22.75
N ASP A 971 44.13 -7.17 22.58
CA ASP A 971 42.82 -7.19 23.23
C ASP A 971 42.18 -8.58 23.12
N LYS A 972 41.03 -8.76 23.78
CA LYS A 972 40.11 -9.84 23.50
C LYS A 972 39.23 -9.46 22.30
N TYR A 973 39.27 -10.30 21.28
CA TYR A 973 38.49 -10.17 20.06
C TYR A 973 37.38 -11.21 20.01
N SER A 974 36.16 -10.77 19.69
CA SER A 974 35.08 -11.67 19.30
C SER A 974 35.09 -11.83 17.78
N ILE A 975 35.33 -13.04 17.28
CA ILE A 975 35.31 -13.37 15.85
C ILE A 975 34.00 -14.12 15.53
N ILE A 976 33.36 -13.71 14.44
CA ILE A 976 32.17 -14.33 13.89
C ILE A 976 32.47 -14.78 12.46
N PHE A 977 32.14 -16.04 12.17
CA PHE A 977 32.04 -16.53 10.81
C PHE A 977 30.61 -16.98 10.53
N GLU A 978 29.93 -16.25 9.66
CA GLU A 978 28.56 -16.54 9.22
C GLU A 978 28.65 -17.35 7.91
N ASN A 979 28.20 -18.60 7.96
CA ASN A 979 28.14 -19.48 6.80
C ASN A 979 27.01 -20.51 7.00
N THR A 980 26.07 -20.57 6.05
CA THR A 980 24.89 -21.46 6.15
C THR A 980 25.18 -22.93 5.84
N SER A 981 26.40 -23.26 5.44
CA SER A 981 26.85 -24.58 4.97
C SER A 981 27.86 -25.24 5.91
N GLY A 982 28.21 -24.56 7.01
CA GLY A 982 29.18 -25.01 7.99
C GLY A 982 30.63 -24.72 7.62
N GLY A 983 31.48 -24.65 8.63
CA GLY A 983 32.92 -24.46 8.47
C GLY A 983 33.65 -24.30 9.80
N ASP A 984 34.97 -24.42 9.73
CA ASP A 984 35.89 -24.29 10.85
C ASP A 984 36.82 -23.09 10.63
N VAL A 985 37.02 -22.27 11.67
CA VAL A 985 37.95 -21.14 11.67
C VAL A 985 39.08 -21.43 12.65
N TYR A 986 40.30 -21.21 12.18
CA TYR A 986 41.54 -21.36 12.91
C TYR A 986 42.27 -20.02 12.93
N VAL A 987 42.78 -19.63 14.11
CA VAL A 987 43.71 -18.50 14.27
C VAL A 987 44.96 -19.03 14.97
N ASP A 988 46.13 -18.77 14.39
CA ASP A 988 47.43 -19.34 14.81
C ASP A 988 47.40 -20.86 15.02
N GLY A 989 46.67 -21.56 14.14
CA GLY A 989 46.49 -23.02 14.22
C GLY A 989 45.50 -23.49 15.30
N VAL A 990 45.02 -22.59 16.17
CA VAL A 990 44.02 -22.90 17.20
C VAL A 990 42.63 -22.77 16.60
N LYS A 991 41.82 -23.83 16.70
CA LYS A 991 40.42 -23.81 16.28
C LYS A 991 39.61 -22.93 17.22
N ILE A 992 39.23 -21.75 16.75
CA ILE A 992 38.46 -20.77 17.54
C ILE A 992 36.96 -20.99 17.40
N SER A 993 36.45 -21.40 16.23
CA SER A 993 35.03 -21.70 16.02
C SER A 993 34.83 -22.96 15.17
N GLY A 994 33.84 -23.77 15.55
CA GLY A 994 33.25 -24.82 14.73
C GLY A 994 31.72 -24.76 14.84
N LEU A 995 31.04 -24.89 13.71
CA LEU A 995 29.57 -24.86 13.61
C LEU A 995 28.98 -26.27 13.51
N ASP A 996 27.81 -26.47 14.12
CA ASP A 996 26.94 -27.61 13.78
C ASP A 996 26.28 -27.37 12.40
N ARG A 997 25.61 -28.38 11.85
CA ARG A 997 25.00 -28.33 10.53
C ARG A 997 23.76 -27.42 10.43
N ASP A 998 23.35 -26.74 11.51
CA ASP A 998 22.09 -26.00 11.60
C ASP A 998 22.22 -24.48 11.35
N GLY A 999 23.37 -23.99 10.90
CA GLY A 999 23.53 -22.64 10.35
C GLY A 999 23.41 -21.48 11.34
N ARG A 1000 23.70 -21.70 12.64
CA ARG A 1000 23.67 -20.65 13.67
C ARG A 1000 24.96 -19.83 13.72
N ILE A 1001 24.85 -18.52 14.00
CA ILE A 1001 26.01 -17.65 14.25
C ILE A 1001 26.68 -18.07 15.56
N LYS A 1002 27.96 -18.47 15.51
CA LYS A 1002 28.76 -18.71 16.71
C LYS A 1002 29.80 -17.61 16.84
N THR A 1003 29.75 -16.94 17.99
CA THR A 1003 30.77 -15.97 18.38
C THR A 1003 31.82 -16.70 19.19
N SER A 1004 33.08 -16.56 18.79
CA SER A 1004 34.22 -17.11 19.53
C SER A 1004 35.11 -15.98 20.00
N GLU A 1005 35.53 -16.03 21.25
CA GLU A 1005 36.46 -15.05 21.80
C GLU A 1005 37.88 -15.61 21.74
N VAL A 1006 38.82 -14.79 21.29
CA VAL A 1006 40.25 -15.09 21.24
C VAL A 1006 41.03 -13.87 21.72
N VAL A 1007 42.07 -14.08 22.52
CA VAL A 1007 43.01 -13.01 22.88
C VAL A 1007 44.06 -12.95 21.78
N LEU A 1008 44.23 -11.78 21.18
CA LEU A 1008 45.22 -11.57 20.13
C LEU A 1008 46.19 -10.49 20.56
N ASP A 1009 47.48 -10.74 20.31
CA ASP A 1009 48.55 -9.81 20.58
C ASP A 1009 48.67 -8.77 19.47
N TYR A 1010 49.41 -7.69 19.72
CA TYR A 1010 49.72 -6.75 18.66
C TYR A 1010 50.59 -7.42 17.58
N GLY A 1011 50.15 -7.41 16.32
CA GLY A 1011 50.92 -7.96 15.22
C GLY A 1011 50.11 -8.77 14.22
N TRP A 1012 50.81 -9.60 13.43
CA TRP A 1012 50.20 -10.46 12.42
C TRP A 1012 49.90 -11.84 13.01
N HIS A 1013 48.68 -12.31 12.81
CA HIS A 1013 48.21 -13.64 13.20
C HIS A 1013 47.77 -14.43 11.97
N ASP A 1014 48.08 -15.73 11.92
CA ASP A 1014 47.66 -16.56 10.79
C ASP A 1014 46.17 -16.90 10.91
N ILE A 1015 45.42 -16.85 9.81
CA ILE A 1015 44.02 -17.29 9.75
C ILE A 1015 43.82 -18.36 8.68
N GLU A 1016 43.06 -19.39 9.03
CA GLU A 1016 42.59 -20.40 8.11
C GLU A 1016 41.09 -20.67 8.31
N ILE A 1017 40.32 -20.69 7.22
CA ILE A 1017 38.89 -21.01 7.24
C ILE A 1017 38.64 -22.16 6.28
N LYS A 1018 38.05 -23.24 6.77
CA LYS A 1018 37.65 -24.41 5.97
C LYS A 1018 36.13 -24.47 5.93
N THR A 1019 35.53 -24.43 4.75
CA THR A 1019 34.07 -24.47 4.58
C THR A 1019 33.66 -25.34 3.40
N TYR A 1020 32.40 -25.76 3.40
CA TYR A 1020 31.78 -26.46 2.27
C TYR A 1020 31.14 -25.46 1.32
N ILE A 1021 31.09 -25.81 0.04
CA ILE A 1021 30.35 -25.00 -0.93
C ILE A 1021 28.86 -25.24 -0.73
N GLY A 1022 28.20 -24.21 -0.21
CA GLY A 1022 26.76 -24.22 0.05
C GLY A 1022 25.90 -24.31 -1.19
N HIS A 1023 24.69 -24.84 -1.01
CA HIS A 1023 23.62 -24.72 -2.00
C HIS A 1023 23.09 -23.26 -2.04
N SER A 1024 22.22 -22.95 -3.00
CA SER A 1024 21.64 -21.62 -3.24
C SER A 1024 21.25 -20.86 -1.96
N ASN A 1025 21.50 -19.55 -1.92
CA ASN A 1025 21.22 -18.62 -0.82
C ASN A 1025 22.11 -18.80 0.42
N SER A 1026 23.39 -19.12 0.23
CA SER A 1026 24.38 -19.09 1.31
C SER A 1026 25.03 -17.70 1.44
N VAL A 1027 24.98 -17.14 2.64
CA VAL A 1027 25.76 -15.95 3.03
C VAL A 1027 27.07 -16.42 3.65
N ASN A 1028 28.18 -15.82 3.22
CA ASN A 1028 29.52 -16.05 3.75
C ASN A 1028 30.05 -14.72 4.29
N ARG A 1029 30.37 -14.63 5.57
CA ARG A 1029 30.89 -13.39 6.16
C ARG A 1029 31.84 -13.67 7.32
N LEU A 1030 33.01 -13.03 7.32
CA LEU A 1030 33.93 -13.01 8.45
C LEU A 1030 33.96 -11.63 9.09
N LEU A 1031 33.61 -11.58 10.37
CA LEU A 1031 33.54 -10.36 11.18
C LEU A 1031 34.36 -10.51 12.45
N TRP A 1032 34.83 -9.39 12.99
CA TRP A 1032 35.42 -9.32 14.32
C TRP A 1032 35.02 -8.04 15.05
N LYS A 1033 35.13 -8.03 16.37
CA LYS A 1033 35.08 -6.81 17.19
C LYS A 1033 36.01 -6.95 18.37
N ARG A 1034 36.53 -5.83 18.88
CA ARG A 1034 37.15 -5.80 20.21
C ARG A 1034 36.06 -5.84 21.28
N ASN A 1035 36.38 -6.35 22.48
CA ASN A 1035 35.40 -6.49 23.56
C ASN A 1035 34.70 -5.18 23.98
N GLU A 1036 35.39 -4.04 23.89
CA GLU A 1036 34.84 -2.72 24.20
C GLU A 1036 34.08 -2.08 23.02
N GLU A 1037 34.16 -2.66 21.81
CA GLU A 1037 33.49 -2.14 20.63
C GLU A 1037 32.06 -2.68 20.52
N SER A 1038 31.12 -1.78 20.25
CA SER A 1038 29.71 -2.13 20.05
C SER A 1038 29.39 -2.65 18.64
N VAL A 1039 30.31 -2.50 17.68
CA VAL A 1039 30.06 -2.76 16.26
C VAL A 1039 31.12 -3.70 15.68
N TYR A 1040 30.68 -4.77 15.04
CA TYR A 1040 31.53 -5.66 14.25
C TYR A 1040 32.09 -4.97 13.01
N ARG A 1041 33.35 -5.23 12.70
CA ARG A 1041 34.03 -4.77 11.47
C ARG A 1041 34.41 -5.97 10.62
N HIS A 1042 34.66 -5.72 9.33
CA HIS A 1042 35.29 -6.73 8.49
C HIS A 1042 36.71 -6.97 8.99
N VAL A 1043 37.16 -8.22 8.94
CA VAL A 1043 38.55 -8.53 9.30
C VAL A 1043 39.45 -8.03 8.17
N LEU A 1044 40.32 -7.08 8.48
CA LEU A 1044 41.36 -6.66 7.55
C LEU A 1044 42.40 -7.77 7.50
N SER A 1045 42.44 -8.47 6.38
CA SER A 1045 43.38 -9.56 6.15
C SER A 1045 44.29 -9.24 4.97
N GLY A 1046 45.52 -9.72 5.06
CA GLY A 1046 46.51 -9.67 3.99
C GLY A 1046 46.86 -11.07 3.52
N ASN A 1047 47.30 -11.18 2.27
CA ASN A 1047 47.78 -12.44 1.73
C ASN A 1047 49.06 -12.88 2.47
N LEU A 1048 49.30 -14.20 2.55
CA LEU A 1048 50.57 -14.75 3.02
C LEU A 1048 51.66 -14.25 2.07
N LYS A 1049 52.46 -13.27 2.50
CA LYS A 1049 53.67 -12.88 1.77
C LYS A 1049 54.52 -14.14 1.55
N PRO A 1050 55.07 -14.36 0.34
CA PRO A 1050 56.33 -15.09 0.21
C PRO A 1050 57.43 -14.42 1.03
#